data_AF-A0A538MDJ4-F1
#
_entry.id   AF-A0A538MDJ4-F1
#
_cell.length_a   1.000
_cell.length_b   1.000
_cell.length_c   1.000
_cell.angle_alpha   90.00
_cell.angle_beta   90.00
_cell.angle_gamma   90.00
#
_symmetry.space_group_name_H-M   'P 1'
#
loop_
_entity.id
_entity.type
_entity.pdbx_description
1 polymer ?
#
loop_
_entity_poly.entity_id
_entity_poly.type
_entity_poly.pdbx_seq_one_letter_code
_entity_poly.pdbx_strand_id
1 'polypeptide(L)'
;SPTNDDSGAFGVLLNGDQAEVAYNRISGSDAFSYDYGRDGAAVEVYGGQGNNIHHNVAVDNHDFSELGNPRSADNTFAYNLVRSSLATSTFLITRGGGTSLGPVLRTHAFNNTVYLSGSSSQGFVCYAGCSPDILTLRDNIIQAAWKAGYADAPFDENNDIFYGGILQFSKGADSIVADPRFVDPASQNFHLSSTSPAVDRGLKEGYTFDLDRAPVPTDGNGDGLAMPDDGSYELPASSSRTDTTSPTSPTNLTVTAVTGSGLTVAWTASTDNVAVTGYRVYRNGVLDGSTSQTSYSFSGLVCGTSYTIAVEADDAAGNSSPLASLTAATSPCTDTTPPTSPLLVSVSGANATSITLSWGASTDNVGVAGYGVYRNGPLVGSTQLTTYTFVGLTCGTSYTLAVDAYDAAGNRSTKSSLTASTPACVDTTPPSTPSNLSAAGATASSLTLSWTPSTDNVGVAGYAVYLNGVKVGNPTGTSYTFSGLSCGTGYTFGVEARDAAGNISGRASLTAATNACASPPPPPPPPNGIQHIVWVLMENRAYEQIIGSSSAPYINQLAQTYGSATNMHGETHPSLPNYIAATSGSTQGISDDSGPSSHPLNVPNIYQQLPGGQSRTLMESIPSSCYKSDFNSLYVVHDNPEAYYTNLGTDCANYDVGFGPTPDLSAKFTFIVPNRCHDMHTNSCAGNSDVVLQGDQFLQGYVPQLLATPQYQAGNTLIIVTWDEDDGSHSNHIPAILIYPTISHLSSAVSFTHYSMLKDVEDIFGVPEIGGAQSATSMRSAFGLP
;
A
#
# COMPACT_ATOMS: atom_id res chain seq x y z
N SER A 1 19.01 63.27 99.38
CA SER A 1 20.15 64.08 98.94
C SER A 1 20.23 63.94 97.43
N PRO A 2 20.39 65.01 96.62
CA PRO A 2 20.51 64.89 95.16
C PRO A 2 21.89 64.36 94.73
N THR A 3 22.49 63.47 95.52
CA THR A 3 23.89 63.01 95.41
C THR A 3 24.02 61.49 95.49
N ASN A 4 22.92 60.74 95.24
CA ASN A 4 22.88 59.28 95.25
C ASN A 4 21.64 58.81 94.48
N ASP A 5 21.60 59.10 93.18
CA ASP A 5 20.56 58.57 92.30
C ASP A 5 21.13 57.31 91.63
N ASP A 6 21.07 56.20 92.37
CA ASP A 6 21.49 54.88 91.88
C ASP A 6 20.46 54.29 90.89
N SER A 7 19.42 55.04 90.50
CA SER A 7 18.43 54.60 89.53
C SER A 7 18.89 55.01 88.14
N GLY A 8 19.87 54.29 87.60
CA GLY A 8 20.36 54.46 86.24
C GLY A 8 19.26 54.34 85.18
N ALA A 9 19.57 54.70 83.93
CA ALA A 9 18.67 54.40 82.82
C ALA A 9 18.61 52.88 82.61
N PHE A 10 17.57 52.21 83.10
CA PHE A 10 17.41 50.76 82.92
C PHE A 10 16.34 50.41 81.88
N GLY A 11 16.54 49.29 81.19
CA GLY A 11 15.52 48.70 80.31
C GLY A 11 14.50 47.90 81.13
N VAL A 12 14.99 46.99 81.96
CA VAL A 12 14.19 46.15 82.88
C VAL A 12 14.83 46.20 84.27
N LEU A 13 14.04 46.50 85.30
CA LEU A 13 14.46 46.42 86.71
C LEU A 13 13.85 45.20 87.38
N LEU A 14 14.68 44.34 87.95
CA LEU A 14 14.30 43.11 88.64
C LEU A 14 14.53 43.23 90.16
N ASN A 15 13.45 43.48 90.88
CA ASN A 15 13.36 43.35 92.34
C ASN A 15 12.52 42.13 92.77
N GLY A 16 11.89 41.46 91.81
CA GLY A 16 11.12 40.23 91.99
C GLY A 16 11.98 38.98 91.91
N ASP A 17 11.44 37.86 92.41
CA ASP A 17 12.09 36.55 92.36
C ASP A 17 11.50 35.71 91.22
N GLN A 18 12.30 34.79 90.63
CA GLN A 18 11.90 33.81 89.62
C GLN A 18 11.30 34.40 88.33
N ALA A 19 11.71 35.62 87.96
CA ALA A 19 11.33 36.23 86.71
C ALA A 19 12.11 35.62 85.53
N GLU A 20 11.45 35.52 84.39
CA GLU A 20 12.06 35.15 83.11
C GLU A 20 12.08 36.39 82.20
N VAL A 21 13.28 36.80 81.77
CA VAL A 21 13.49 37.88 80.81
C VAL A 21 14.15 37.28 79.60
N ALA A 22 13.38 37.00 78.55
CA ALA A 22 13.91 36.31 77.38
C ALA A 22 13.38 36.81 76.04
N TYR A 23 14.20 36.62 74.99
CA TYR A 23 13.90 36.96 73.61
C TYR A 23 13.56 38.45 73.38
N ASN A 24 14.16 39.34 74.19
CA ASN A 24 13.99 40.78 74.05
C ASN A 24 15.14 41.41 73.27
N ARG A 25 14.87 42.57 72.66
CA ARG A 25 15.90 43.50 72.22
C ARG A 25 15.87 44.75 73.10
N ILE A 26 16.94 45.01 73.85
CA ILE A 26 17.03 46.11 74.82
C ILE A 26 18.19 47.01 74.44
N SER A 27 17.95 48.30 74.23
CA SER A 27 18.96 49.20 73.68
C SER A 27 18.89 50.62 74.21
N GLY A 28 20.05 51.27 74.34
CA GLY A 28 20.17 52.69 74.65
C GLY A 28 20.02 53.06 76.13
N SER A 29 20.10 52.09 77.04
CA SER A 29 20.21 52.32 78.49
C SER A 29 21.58 52.94 78.83
N ASP A 30 21.76 54.24 78.56
CA ASP A 30 22.93 55.06 78.90
C ASP A 30 22.48 56.48 79.28
N ALA A 31 22.67 56.86 80.53
CA ALA A 31 22.34 58.18 81.05
C ALA A 31 23.47 58.75 81.90
N PHE A 32 23.42 60.06 82.15
CA PHE A 32 24.35 60.72 83.06
C PHE A 32 24.03 60.32 84.51
N SER A 33 25.07 59.97 85.28
CA SER A 33 24.97 59.83 86.73
C SER A 33 25.96 60.74 87.46
N TYR A 34 25.59 61.21 88.65
CA TYR A 34 26.40 62.14 89.44
C TYR A 34 27.59 61.48 90.17
N ASP A 35 27.49 60.19 90.47
CA ASP A 35 28.49 59.38 91.17
C ASP A 35 29.40 58.62 90.20
N TYR A 36 28.84 58.08 89.12
CA TYR A 36 29.56 57.24 88.16
C TYR A 36 29.83 57.93 86.81
N GLY A 37 29.31 59.15 86.61
CA GLY A 37 29.44 59.93 85.37
C GLY A 37 28.52 59.46 84.25
N ARG A 38 28.41 58.14 84.07
CA ARG A 38 27.49 57.45 83.18
C ARG A 38 26.95 56.21 83.89
N ASP A 39 25.68 55.90 83.70
CA ASP A 39 25.00 54.75 84.29
C ASP A 39 23.84 54.29 83.40
N GLY A 40 23.50 53.00 83.50
CA GLY A 40 22.34 52.41 82.86
C GLY A 40 22.55 50.93 82.53
N ALA A 41 21.51 50.12 82.68
CA ALA A 41 21.57 48.69 82.42
C ALA A 41 20.50 48.22 81.43
N ALA A 42 20.80 47.21 80.61
CA ALA A 42 19.76 46.51 79.85
C ALA A 42 18.78 45.82 80.82
N VAL A 43 19.34 45.07 81.79
CA VAL A 43 18.61 44.41 82.87
C VAL A 43 19.32 44.69 84.19
N GLU A 44 18.73 45.52 85.03
CA GLU A 44 19.23 45.81 86.37
C GLU A 44 18.62 44.83 87.39
N VAL A 45 19.44 44.21 88.24
CA VAL A 45 18.97 43.30 89.29
C VAL A 45 19.25 43.90 90.66
N TYR A 46 18.18 44.34 91.32
CA TYR A 46 18.24 44.97 92.63
C TYR A 46 17.27 44.31 93.60
N GLY A 47 17.72 43.22 94.21
CA GLY A 47 17.02 42.44 95.24
C GLY A 47 16.23 41.24 94.73
N GLY A 48 16.24 40.96 93.43
CA GLY A 48 15.58 39.80 92.83
C GLY A 48 16.41 38.52 92.86
N GLN A 49 15.78 37.38 93.13
CA GLN A 49 16.44 36.06 93.23
C GLN A 49 15.96 35.06 92.20
N GLY A 50 16.85 34.17 91.75
CA GLY A 50 16.45 33.03 90.92
C GLY A 50 15.93 33.42 89.54
N ASN A 51 16.28 34.62 89.05
CA ASN A 51 15.80 35.09 87.76
C ASN A 51 16.59 34.45 86.62
N ASN A 52 15.91 34.21 85.50
CA ASN A 52 16.47 33.64 84.28
C ASN A 52 16.43 34.68 83.16
N ILE A 53 17.58 35.28 82.85
CA ILE A 53 17.76 36.32 81.84
C ILE A 53 18.46 35.68 80.64
N HIS A 54 17.74 35.29 79.61
CA HIS A 54 18.32 34.50 78.53
C HIS A 54 17.87 34.88 77.12
N HIS A 55 18.68 34.59 76.12
CA HIS A 55 18.34 34.80 74.70
C HIS A 55 17.92 36.25 74.37
N ASN A 56 18.46 37.24 75.08
CA ASN A 56 18.21 38.65 74.79
C ASN A 56 19.31 39.21 73.89
N VAL A 57 18.96 40.27 73.15
CA VAL A 57 19.91 41.07 72.37
C VAL A 57 20.02 42.46 72.99
N ALA A 58 21.10 42.72 73.72
CA ALA A 58 21.40 44.01 74.32
C ALA A 58 22.33 44.83 73.41
N VAL A 59 21.93 46.06 73.07
CA VAL A 59 22.65 46.90 72.10
C VAL A 59 22.88 48.31 72.60
N ASP A 60 24.14 48.71 72.69
CA ASP A 60 24.56 50.07 73.05
C ASP A 60 23.93 50.54 74.37
N ASN A 61 23.91 49.66 75.37
CA ASN A 61 23.65 50.01 76.77
C ASN A 61 25.00 50.28 77.46
N HIS A 62 24.98 51.08 78.52
CA HIS A 62 26.16 51.29 79.36
C HIS A 62 26.56 49.95 80.00
N ASP A 63 25.65 49.31 80.72
CA ASP A 63 25.84 47.96 81.24
C ASP A 63 24.80 47.00 80.65
N PHE A 64 25.13 45.72 80.47
CA PHE A 64 24.08 44.72 80.23
C PHE A 64 23.37 44.40 81.54
N SER A 65 24.11 44.08 82.60
CA SER A 65 23.52 43.93 83.92
C SER A 65 24.43 44.40 85.05
N GLU A 66 23.83 45.19 85.94
CA GLU A 66 24.38 45.49 87.26
C GLU A 66 23.56 44.75 88.32
N LEU A 67 24.27 44.02 89.19
CA LEU A 67 23.69 43.34 90.34
C LEU A 67 24.11 44.03 91.63
N GLY A 68 23.11 44.46 92.40
CA GLY A 68 23.28 45.04 93.73
C GLY A 68 22.19 44.54 94.68
N ASN A 69 22.35 44.84 95.97
CA ASN A 69 21.56 44.31 97.09
C ASN A 69 21.95 42.85 97.47
N PRO A 70 22.25 42.56 98.77
CA PRO A 70 22.60 41.21 99.22
C PRO A 70 21.53 40.13 98.98
N ARG A 71 20.30 40.55 98.70
CA ARG A 71 19.23 39.62 98.31
C ARG A 71 19.39 39.12 96.88
N SER A 72 20.07 39.83 95.99
CA SER A 72 20.23 39.42 94.59
C SER A 72 21.07 38.15 94.47
N ALA A 73 20.42 36.99 94.44
CA ALA A 73 21.11 35.69 94.39
C ALA A 73 20.50 34.76 93.35
N ASP A 74 21.24 33.76 92.89
CA ASP A 74 20.75 32.71 91.98
C ASP A 74 20.30 33.23 90.59
N ASN A 75 20.83 34.38 90.14
CA ASN A 75 20.43 34.97 88.86
C ASN A 75 21.29 34.40 87.73
N THR A 76 20.63 33.89 86.70
CA THR A 76 21.25 33.24 85.54
C THR A 76 21.14 34.12 84.30
N PHE A 77 22.26 34.30 83.60
CA PHE A 77 22.37 35.00 82.33
C PHE A 77 22.82 34.01 81.27
N ALA A 78 21.97 33.64 80.31
CA ALA A 78 22.32 32.59 79.34
C ALA A 78 22.02 32.96 77.87
N TYR A 79 22.90 32.62 76.93
CA TYR A 79 22.63 32.83 75.48
C TYR A 79 22.27 34.27 75.10
N ASN A 80 22.70 35.28 75.86
CA ASN A 80 22.43 36.68 75.53
C ASN A 80 23.50 37.23 74.59
N LEU A 81 23.11 37.88 73.51
CA LEU A 81 24.03 38.69 72.71
C LEU A 81 24.12 40.09 73.30
N VAL A 82 25.28 40.46 73.80
CA VAL A 82 25.55 41.76 74.40
C VAL A 82 26.56 42.49 73.54
N ARG A 83 26.17 43.60 72.93
CA ARG A 83 27.08 44.42 72.13
C ARG A 83 26.96 45.90 72.43
N SER A 84 28.09 46.58 72.51
CA SER A 84 28.11 48.03 72.73
C SER A 84 29.31 48.68 72.05
N SER A 85 29.05 49.81 71.42
CA SER A 85 30.04 50.71 70.84
C SER A 85 30.29 51.95 71.71
N LEU A 86 29.59 52.07 72.84
CA LEU A 86 29.79 53.16 73.80
C LEU A 86 31.20 53.12 74.39
N ALA A 87 31.80 54.30 74.60
CA ALA A 87 33.16 54.43 75.08
C ALA A 87 33.41 53.68 76.40
N THR A 88 32.45 53.76 77.33
CA THR A 88 32.36 52.95 78.55
C THR A 88 31.19 51.99 78.40
N SER A 89 31.44 50.71 78.62
CA SER A 89 30.38 49.71 78.74
C SER A 89 30.82 48.48 79.50
N THR A 90 29.90 47.80 80.19
CA THR A 90 30.16 46.54 80.90
C THR A 90 29.16 45.45 80.53
N PHE A 91 29.58 44.19 80.43
CA PHE A 91 28.62 43.09 80.32
C PHE A 91 27.98 42.76 81.68
N LEU A 92 28.77 42.47 82.70
CA LEU A 92 28.23 42.02 83.98
C LEU A 92 29.00 42.61 85.16
N ILE A 93 28.28 43.25 86.09
CA ILE A 93 28.82 43.78 87.34
C ILE A 93 28.21 43.02 88.51
N THR A 94 29.04 42.29 89.26
CA THR A 94 28.65 41.60 90.50
C THR A 94 29.68 41.84 91.60
N ARG A 95 29.35 41.51 92.86
CA ARG A 95 30.18 41.89 93.99
C ARG A 95 30.04 40.99 95.22
N GLY A 96 31.16 40.85 95.93
CA GLY A 96 31.26 40.15 97.20
C GLY A 96 30.74 40.94 98.40
N GLY A 97 30.91 40.38 99.60
CA GLY A 97 30.41 40.96 100.86
C GLY A 97 31.18 42.17 101.38
N GLY A 98 32.18 42.68 100.66
CA GLY A 98 32.98 43.83 101.06
C GLY A 98 32.30 45.19 100.85
N THR A 99 31.08 45.23 100.32
CA THR A 99 30.27 46.46 100.17
C THR A 99 28.85 46.27 100.71
N SER A 100 28.12 47.36 100.94
CA SER A 100 26.70 47.32 101.32
C SER A 100 25.78 46.78 100.23
N LEU A 101 26.26 46.66 98.99
CA LEU A 101 25.51 46.18 97.84
C LEU A 101 25.72 44.68 97.57
N GLY A 102 26.61 44.00 98.31
CA GLY A 102 26.84 42.55 98.23
C GLY A 102 26.83 41.88 99.61
N PRO A 103 26.98 40.55 99.67
CA PRO A 103 27.32 39.66 98.57
C PRO A 103 26.13 39.38 97.63
N VAL A 104 26.39 39.35 96.33
CA VAL A 104 25.46 38.86 95.30
C VAL A 104 25.82 37.40 95.02
N LEU A 105 25.12 36.46 95.65
CA LEU A 105 25.51 35.04 95.65
C LEU A 105 25.03 34.32 94.39
N ARG A 106 25.85 33.43 93.83
CA ARG A 106 25.47 32.51 92.74
C ARG A 106 24.91 33.24 91.52
N THR A 107 25.68 34.22 91.03
CA THR A 107 25.46 34.79 89.70
C THR A 107 26.03 33.83 88.68
N HIS A 108 25.22 33.38 87.73
CA HIS A 108 25.63 32.44 86.70
C HIS A 108 25.59 33.10 85.33
N ALA A 109 26.66 33.02 84.56
CA ALA A 109 26.65 33.44 83.16
C ALA A 109 27.14 32.31 82.25
N PHE A 110 26.28 31.87 81.33
CA PHE A 110 26.50 30.71 80.46
C PHE A 110 26.29 31.06 79.00
N ASN A 111 27.17 30.64 78.10
CA ASN A 111 26.96 30.76 76.65
C ASN A 111 26.57 32.18 76.19
N ASN A 112 27.08 33.25 76.82
CA ASN A 112 26.81 34.62 76.35
C ASN A 112 27.87 35.06 75.35
N THR A 113 27.46 35.74 74.29
CA THR A 113 28.34 36.43 73.36
C THR A 113 28.38 37.91 73.72
N VAL A 114 29.53 38.38 74.17
CA VAL A 114 29.79 39.76 74.57
C VAL A 114 30.80 40.38 73.60
N TYR A 115 30.40 41.47 72.96
CA TYR A 115 31.23 42.23 72.02
C TYR A 115 31.18 43.72 72.34
N LEU A 116 32.17 44.20 73.09
CA LEU A 116 32.27 45.60 73.52
C LEU A 116 33.48 46.25 72.83
N SER A 117 33.22 47.20 71.94
CA SER A 117 34.27 47.83 71.11
C SER A 117 34.75 49.18 71.63
N GLY A 118 34.10 49.73 72.66
CA GLY A 118 34.47 51.00 73.28
C GLY A 118 35.82 50.97 73.97
N SER A 119 36.58 52.06 73.88
CA SER A 119 37.96 52.15 74.35
C SER A 119 38.18 51.88 75.85
N SER A 120 37.12 52.00 76.66
CA SER A 120 37.13 51.78 78.11
C SER A 120 36.14 50.68 78.53
N SER A 121 35.78 49.79 77.61
CA SER A 121 34.83 48.69 77.87
C SER A 121 35.41 47.57 78.73
N GLN A 122 34.55 46.97 79.55
CA GLN A 122 34.89 45.88 80.47
C GLN A 122 33.96 44.69 80.20
N GLY A 123 34.48 43.47 80.10
CA GLY A 123 33.65 42.27 79.97
C GLY A 123 32.84 42.06 81.25
N PHE A 124 33.46 41.49 82.28
CA PHE A 124 32.84 41.39 83.60
C PHE A 124 33.68 42.06 84.68
N VAL A 125 33.01 42.46 85.76
CA VAL A 125 33.61 43.03 86.97
C VAL A 125 33.06 42.29 88.18
N CYS A 126 33.92 41.58 88.90
CA CYS A 126 33.61 40.96 90.19
C CYS A 126 34.55 41.52 91.27
N TYR A 127 34.02 42.28 92.23
CA TYR A 127 34.86 43.02 93.17
C TYR A 127 34.31 43.02 94.60
N ALA A 128 35.11 43.51 95.54
CA ALA A 128 34.84 43.52 96.97
C ALA A 128 34.67 42.12 97.57
N GLY A 129 35.57 41.20 97.16
CA GLY A 129 35.61 39.83 97.66
C GLY A 129 34.90 38.85 96.73
N CYS A 130 35.33 38.78 95.48
CA CYS A 130 34.89 37.74 94.56
C CYS A 130 35.19 36.33 95.14
N SER A 131 34.34 35.35 94.83
CA SER A 131 34.56 33.96 95.23
C SER A 131 33.76 33.02 94.32
N PRO A 132 34.00 31.70 94.38
CA PRO A 132 33.15 30.71 93.72
C PRO A 132 31.68 30.77 94.14
N ASP A 133 31.36 31.33 95.32
CA ASP A 133 29.99 31.52 95.78
C ASP A 133 29.32 32.77 95.16
N ILE A 134 30.06 33.62 94.45
CA ILE A 134 29.58 34.89 93.89
C ILE A 134 29.31 34.77 92.39
N LEU A 135 30.29 34.30 91.61
CA LEU A 135 30.22 34.29 90.15
C LEU A 135 30.66 32.94 89.60
N THR A 136 29.84 32.39 88.70
CA THR A 136 30.21 31.30 87.81
C THR A 136 30.15 31.79 86.36
N LEU A 137 31.24 31.59 85.61
CA LEU A 137 31.28 31.78 84.15
C LEU A 137 31.59 30.45 83.48
N ARG A 138 30.78 30.07 82.48
CA ARG A 138 31.03 28.94 81.59
C ARG A 138 30.66 29.30 80.16
N ASP A 139 31.46 28.82 79.21
CA ASP A 139 31.13 28.79 77.79
C ASP A 139 30.80 30.17 77.19
N ASN A 140 31.22 31.28 77.81
CA ASN A 140 30.96 32.61 77.30
C ASN A 140 32.05 33.01 76.29
N ILE A 141 31.66 33.77 75.27
CA ILE A 141 32.61 34.56 74.50
C ILE A 141 32.59 35.98 75.05
N ILE A 142 33.70 36.42 75.64
CA ILE A 142 33.83 37.76 76.20
C ILE A 142 34.93 38.54 75.48
N GLN A 143 34.51 39.44 74.60
CA GLN A 143 35.36 40.39 73.91
C GLN A 143 35.07 41.81 74.40
N ALA A 144 36.10 42.48 74.94
CA ALA A 144 36.04 43.88 75.33
C ALA A 144 37.36 44.58 75.01
N ALA A 145 37.33 45.87 74.62
CA ALA A 145 38.54 46.53 74.14
C ALA A 145 39.54 46.90 75.24
N TRP A 146 39.08 47.23 76.46
CA TRP A 146 39.98 47.57 77.56
C TRP A 146 40.27 46.39 78.48
N LYS A 147 39.24 45.81 79.11
CA LYS A 147 39.40 44.63 79.97
C LYS A 147 38.41 43.54 79.58
N ALA A 148 38.89 42.37 79.17
CA ALA A 148 37.99 41.23 78.96
C ALA A 148 37.38 40.72 80.28
N GLY A 149 38.03 40.99 81.43
CA GLY A 149 37.46 40.72 82.74
C GLY A 149 38.32 41.20 83.89
N TYR A 150 37.69 41.46 85.04
CA TYR A 150 38.34 41.84 86.29
C TYR A 150 37.72 41.07 87.48
N ALA A 151 38.56 40.42 88.27
CA ALA A 151 38.18 39.89 89.58
C ALA A 151 39.26 40.19 90.63
N ASP A 152 38.86 40.60 91.83
CA ASP A 152 39.80 40.88 92.92
C ASP A 152 40.21 39.64 93.74
N ALA A 153 39.59 38.49 93.46
CA ALA A 153 39.89 37.18 94.05
C ALA A 153 39.45 36.04 93.09
N PRO A 154 39.96 34.80 93.28
CA PRO A 154 39.54 33.65 92.49
C PRO A 154 38.03 33.37 92.61
N PHE A 155 37.41 32.97 91.51
CA PHE A 155 36.00 32.62 91.42
C PHE A 155 35.81 31.42 90.50
N ASP A 156 34.57 31.00 90.27
CA ASP A 156 34.28 29.79 89.53
C ASP A 156 34.26 30.04 88.01
N GLU A 157 35.43 30.09 87.37
CA GLU A 157 35.58 30.36 85.94
C GLU A 157 36.28 29.21 85.22
N ASN A 158 35.68 28.75 84.10
CA ASN A 158 36.27 27.73 83.25
C ASN A 158 35.54 27.67 81.91
N ASN A 159 36.25 27.20 80.88
CA ASN A 159 35.72 26.96 79.54
C ASN A 159 35.16 28.20 78.81
N ASP A 160 35.62 29.40 79.16
CA ASP A 160 35.26 30.64 78.45
C ASP A 160 36.30 31.03 77.39
N ILE A 161 35.90 31.89 76.44
CA ILE A 161 36.78 32.53 75.46
C ILE A 161 36.89 34.02 75.76
N PHE A 162 38.11 34.51 75.95
CA PHE A 162 38.39 35.93 76.13
C PHE A 162 39.15 36.50 74.93
N TYR A 163 38.78 37.71 74.51
CA TYR A 163 39.49 38.40 73.41
C TYR A 163 39.53 39.93 73.56
N GLY A 164 40.52 40.55 72.91
CA GLY A 164 40.73 41.99 72.94
C GLY A 164 41.58 42.47 74.13
N GLY A 165 40.92 42.90 75.19
CA GLY A 165 41.49 43.63 76.32
C GLY A 165 42.20 42.76 77.36
N ILE A 166 42.70 43.39 78.43
CA ILE A 166 43.44 42.69 79.48
C ILE A 166 42.54 41.79 80.33
N LEU A 167 43.08 40.64 80.74
CA LEU A 167 42.48 39.77 81.75
C LEU A 167 43.12 40.09 83.10
N GLN A 168 42.32 40.57 84.06
CA GLN A 168 42.76 40.87 85.43
C GLN A 168 42.16 39.89 86.43
N PHE A 169 42.40 38.61 86.18
CA PHE A 169 42.05 37.47 87.04
C PHE A 169 42.87 36.26 86.56
N SER A 170 42.82 35.15 87.28
CA SER A 170 43.41 33.89 86.81
C SER A 170 42.37 33.08 86.06
N LYS A 171 42.60 32.83 84.76
CA LYS A 171 41.70 32.02 83.95
C LYS A 171 41.73 30.53 84.34
N GLY A 172 40.63 29.83 84.10
CA GLY A 172 40.47 28.39 84.21
C GLY A 172 41.37 27.61 83.26
N ALA A 173 41.45 26.30 83.50
CA ALA A 173 42.29 25.40 82.74
C ALA A 173 41.82 25.27 81.29
N ASP A 174 40.50 25.21 81.09
CA ASP A 174 39.88 24.98 79.79
C ASP A 174 39.52 26.29 79.09
N SER A 175 39.57 27.44 79.78
CA SER A 175 39.34 28.75 79.14
C SER A 175 40.52 29.15 78.25
N ILE A 176 40.25 29.84 77.14
CA ILE A 176 41.27 30.26 76.18
C ILE A 176 41.23 31.75 75.90
N VAL A 177 42.38 32.29 75.46
CA VAL A 177 42.47 33.66 74.91
C VAL A 177 42.68 33.53 73.41
N ALA A 178 41.62 33.72 72.64
CA ALA A 178 41.62 33.52 71.20
C ALA A 178 40.60 34.42 70.51
N ASP A 179 40.86 34.79 69.26
CA ASP A 179 39.86 35.46 68.43
C ASP A 179 38.66 34.53 68.24
N PRO A 180 37.43 34.93 68.59
CA PRO A 180 36.24 34.09 68.42
C PRO A 180 35.85 33.88 66.96
N ARG A 181 36.48 34.57 66.01
CA ARG A 181 36.27 34.42 64.55
C ARG A 181 34.79 34.47 64.17
N PHE A 182 34.13 35.54 64.61
CA PHE A 182 32.79 35.88 64.13
C PHE A 182 32.79 36.08 62.60
N VAL A 183 31.69 35.73 61.94
CA VAL A 183 31.55 35.80 60.49
C VAL A 183 31.79 37.22 59.97
N ASP A 184 31.11 38.23 60.54
CA ASP A 184 31.30 39.62 60.17
C ASP A 184 30.78 40.57 61.27
N PRO A 185 31.58 40.81 62.32
CA PRO A 185 31.15 41.65 63.44
C PRO A 185 30.94 43.13 63.02
N ALA A 186 31.55 43.58 61.90
CA ALA A 186 31.36 44.93 61.39
C ALA A 186 29.94 45.14 60.83
N SER A 187 29.33 44.10 60.23
CA SER A 187 27.92 44.10 59.84
C SER A 187 26.98 43.63 60.95
N GLN A 188 27.47 43.49 62.19
CA GLN A 188 26.72 43.03 63.35
C GLN A 188 26.34 41.53 63.29
N ASN A 189 27.09 40.74 62.51
CA ASN A 189 26.95 39.30 62.46
C ASN A 189 27.96 38.63 63.40
N PHE A 190 27.46 38.20 64.57
CA PHE A 190 28.24 37.56 65.64
C PHE A 190 28.11 36.03 65.66
N HIS A 191 27.63 35.43 64.56
CA HIS A 191 27.71 33.98 64.39
C HIS A 191 29.17 33.55 64.25
N LEU A 192 29.47 32.34 64.68
CA LEU A 192 30.79 31.75 64.54
C LEU A 192 31.07 31.37 63.09
N SER A 193 32.31 31.56 62.64
CA SER A 193 32.77 30.87 61.44
C SER A 193 33.07 29.40 61.76
N SER A 194 33.08 28.53 60.74
CA SER A 194 33.42 27.11 60.90
C SER A 194 34.85 26.84 61.42
N THR A 195 35.70 27.86 61.44
CA THR A 195 37.07 27.76 61.97
C THR A 195 37.19 28.41 63.34
N SER A 196 36.08 28.87 63.94
CA SER A 196 36.11 29.49 65.25
C SER A 196 36.64 28.52 66.30
N PRO A 197 37.52 28.97 67.20
CA PRO A 197 37.94 28.15 68.32
C PRO A 197 36.83 27.93 69.35
N ALA A 198 35.66 28.56 69.20
CA ALA A 198 34.49 28.42 70.07
C ALA A 198 33.61 27.21 69.76
N VAL A 199 33.82 26.58 68.59
CA VAL A 199 32.96 25.49 68.13
C VAL A 199 33.23 24.21 68.91
N ASP A 200 32.17 23.50 69.31
CA ASP A 200 32.17 22.23 70.03
C ASP A 200 32.97 22.22 71.34
N ARG A 201 33.03 23.38 72.01
CA ARG A 201 33.83 23.57 73.22
C ARG A 201 33.02 23.57 74.50
N GLY A 202 31.79 24.05 74.42
CA GLY A 202 30.92 24.33 75.55
C GLY A 202 30.47 23.08 76.30
N LEU A 203 29.94 23.29 77.49
CA LEU A 203 29.36 22.27 78.34
C LEU A 203 27.83 22.35 78.26
N LYS A 204 27.16 21.23 78.59
CA LYS A 204 25.70 21.16 78.53
C LYS A 204 25.07 21.79 79.78
N GLU A 205 24.86 23.10 79.75
CA GLU A 205 24.28 23.88 80.86
C GLU A 205 22.73 23.91 80.87
N GLY A 206 22.07 22.94 80.22
CA GLY A 206 20.63 22.69 80.35
C GLY A 206 19.71 23.37 79.33
N TYR A 207 20.22 24.27 78.49
CA TYR A 207 19.48 24.85 77.35
C TYR A 207 19.52 23.91 76.13
N THR A 208 18.42 23.89 75.37
CA THR A 208 18.29 23.03 74.17
C THR A 208 18.25 23.82 72.87
N PHE A 209 18.30 25.15 72.96
CA PHE A 209 18.28 26.05 71.82
C PHE A 209 19.21 27.23 72.08
N ASP A 210 19.78 27.79 71.00
CA ASP A 210 20.58 29.00 71.01
C ASP A 210 19.71 30.26 70.80
N LEU A 211 20.34 31.43 70.68
CA LEU A 211 19.67 32.71 70.44
C LEU A 211 18.85 32.75 69.13
N ASP A 212 19.31 32.06 68.09
CA ASP A 212 18.63 31.93 66.79
C ASP A 212 17.57 30.80 66.78
N ARG A 213 17.40 30.12 67.91
CA ARG A 213 16.55 28.94 68.11
C ARG A 213 17.04 27.71 67.33
N ALA A 214 18.31 27.66 66.99
CA ALA A 214 18.97 26.45 66.51
C ALA A 214 19.08 25.43 67.67
N PRO A 215 18.94 24.12 67.40
CA PRO A 215 19.12 23.09 68.43
C PRO A 215 20.54 23.11 69.03
N VAL A 216 20.63 22.89 70.34
CA VAL A 216 21.90 22.75 71.05
C VAL A 216 21.97 21.37 71.73
N PRO A 217 23.04 20.58 71.52
CA PRO A 217 24.17 20.85 70.63
C PRO A 217 23.89 20.49 69.16
N THR A 218 24.65 21.09 68.25
CA THR A 218 24.71 20.79 66.82
C THR A 218 26.17 20.65 66.39
N ASP A 219 26.51 19.56 65.67
CA ASP A 219 27.81 19.40 65.01
C ASP A 219 27.91 20.39 63.82
N GLY A 220 28.26 21.63 64.14
CA GLY A 220 28.26 22.76 63.21
C GLY A 220 29.43 22.70 62.21
N ASN A 221 30.61 22.32 62.70
CA ASN A 221 31.83 22.23 61.89
C ASN A 221 31.91 20.90 61.13
N GLY A 222 31.04 19.94 61.44
CA GLY A 222 31.03 18.63 60.85
C GLY A 222 32.33 17.93 61.17
N ASP A 223 32.73 17.77 62.42
CA ASP A 223 33.89 16.95 62.83
C ASP A 223 33.47 15.62 63.47
N GLY A 224 32.16 15.44 63.70
CA GLY A 224 31.56 14.25 64.32
C GLY A 224 31.40 14.38 65.83
N LEU A 225 31.78 15.51 66.43
CA LEU A 225 31.46 15.91 67.79
C LEU A 225 30.28 16.89 67.74
N ALA A 226 29.37 16.76 68.68
CA ALA A 226 28.25 17.69 68.85
C ALA A 226 28.23 18.11 70.31
N MET A 227 28.95 19.18 70.61
CA MET A 227 28.97 19.86 71.91
C MET A 227 28.46 21.29 71.72
N PRO A 228 27.85 21.93 72.74
CA PRO A 228 27.43 23.32 72.62
C PRO A 228 28.60 24.21 72.21
N ASP A 229 28.35 25.22 71.41
CA ASP A 229 29.37 26.23 71.13
C ASP A 229 29.49 27.21 72.29
N ASP A 230 30.71 27.75 72.50
CA ASP A 230 30.87 28.89 73.41
C ASP A 230 30.15 30.11 72.79
N GLY A 231 29.40 30.85 73.59
CA GLY A 231 28.62 32.02 73.17
C GLY A 231 27.17 31.72 72.81
N SER A 232 26.46 32.77 72.37
CA SER A 232 24.99 32.76 72.23
C SER A 232 24.46 32.03 71.00
N TYR A 233 25.34 31.58 70.11
CA TYR A 233 25.00 31.02 68.82
C TYR A 233 25.66 29.67 68.66
N GLU A 234 24.87 28.72 68.18
CA GLU A 234 25.38 27.47 67.66
C GLU A 234 25.75 27.67 66.19
N LEU A 235 26.92 27.19 65.78
CA LEU A 235 27.26 27.07 64.39
C LEU A 235 26.26 26.09 63.75
N PRO A 236 25.40 26.55 62.83
CA PRO A 236 24.42 25.66 62.22
C PRO A 236 25.16 24.54 61.50
N ALA A 237 24.63 23.31 61.62
CA ALA A 237 25.12 22.15 60.89
C ALA A 237 25.39 22.54 59.44
N SER A 238 26.66 22.55 59.06
CA SER A 238 27.05 22.77 57.68
C SER A 238 26.32 21.73 56.84
N SER A 239 25.41 22.16 55.97
CA SER A 239 24.90 21.36 54.85
C SER A 239 25.98 21.08 53.79
N SER A 240 27.25 21.15 54.19
CA SER A 240 28.41 20.88 53.37
C SER A 240 29.59 20.41 54.23
N ARG A 241 29.54 19.15 54.69
CA ARG A 241 30.68 18.31 54.31
C ARG A 241 30.49 18.08 52.82
N THR A 242 31.29 18.77 52.00
CA THR A 242 31.45 18.28 50.64
C THR A 242 32.17 16.95 50.82
N ASP A 243 31.42 15.85 50.77
CA ASP A 243 32.00 14.62 50.26
C ASP A 243 32.72 15.02 48.98
N THR A 244 33.96 14.58 48.81
CA THR A 244 34.75 14.84 47.59
C THR A 244 35.08 13.55 46.87
N THR A 245 34.70 12.41 47.45
CA THR A 245 34.90 11.11 46.84
C THR A 245 33.69 10.85 45.96
N SER A 246 33.94 10.61 44.68
CA SER A 246 32.84 10.26 43.78
C SER A 246 32.40 8.81 44.02
N PRO A 247 31.10 8.51 43.91
CA PRO A 247 30.61 7.14 43.86
C PRO A 247 31.33 6.28 42.82
N THR A 248 31.36 4.96 43.02
CA THR A 248 31.85 4.05 41.99
C THR A 248 30.97 4.11 40.74
N SER A 249 31.54 3.96 39.54
CA SER A 249 30.75 3.90 38.30
C SER A 249 29.76 2.72 38.32
N PRO A 250 28.51 2.90 37.86
CA PRO A 250 27.56 1.79 37.72
C PRO A 250 28.14 0.64 36.89
N THR A 251 27.97 -0.60 37.33
CA THR A 251 28.45 -1.78 36.59
C THR A 251 27.30 -2.61 36.05
N ASN A 252 27.57 -3.50 35.09
CA ASN A 252 26.55 -4.33 34.43
C ASN A 252 25.37 -3.53 33.88
N LEU A 253 25.64 -2.33 33.35
CA LEU A 253 24.63 -1.55 32.64
C LEU A 253 24.16 -2.37 31.44
N THR A 254 22.88 -2.71 31.42
CA THR A 254 22.29 -3.60 30.42
C THR A 254 20.89 -3.13 30.07
N VAL A 255 20.45 -3.45 28.85
CA VAL A 255 19.07 -3.21 28.41
C VAL A 255 18.20 -4.37 28.88
N THR A 256 17.14 -4.08 29.61
CA THR A 256 16.22 -5.08 30.16
C THR A 256 14.86 -5.12 29.46
N ALA A 257 14.47 -4.03 28.80
CA ALA A 257 13.29 -4.00 27.93
C ALA A 257 13.47 -3.00 26.77
N VAL A 258 12.88 -3.32 25.62
CA VAL A 258 12.93 -2.49 24.41
C VAL A 258 11.53 -2.40 23.80
N THR A 259 11.08 -1.19 23.46
CA THR A 259 9.88 -0.95 22.65
C THR A 259 10.22 -0.01 21.48
N GLY A 260 9.24 0.27 20.61
CA GLY A 260 9.44 1.25 19.53
C GLY A 260 9.67 2.67 20.04
N SER A 261 9.17 3.03 21.22
CA SER A 261 9.27 4.39 21.76
C SER A 261 9.94 4.50 23.12
N GLY A 262 10.57 3.41 23.58
CA GLY A 262 11.21 3.38 24.89
C GLY A 262 12.26 2.28 25.05
N LEU A 263 13.10 2.50 26.05
CA LEU A 263 14.16 1.58 26.49
C LEU A 263 14.14 1.53 28.01
N THR A 264 14.23 0.35 28.59
CA THR A 264 14.52 0.20 30.02
C THR A 264 15.93 -0.35 30.16
N VAL A 265 16.75 0.32 30.96
CA VAL A 265 18.08 -0.14 31.31
C VAL A 265 18.15 -0.37 32.82
N ALA A 266 18.95 -1.34 33.21
CA ALA A 266 19.26 -1.63 34.60
C ALA A 266 20.76 -1.80 34.79
N TRP A 267 21.22 -1.58 36.01
CA TRP A 267 22.62 -1.67 36.38
C TRP A 267 22.75 -2.23 37.80
N THR A 268 23.97 -2.60 38.16
CA THR A 268 24.33 -2.94 39.54
C THR A 268 24.55 -1.66 40.33
N ALA A 269 24.03 -1.62 41.56
CA ALA A 269 24.15 -0.45 42.43
C ALA A 269 25.62 -0.02 42.61
N SER A 270 25.86 1.28 42.51
CA SER A 270 27.12 1.91 42.88
C SER A 270 27.27 1.96 44.40
N THR A 271 28.52 2.00 44.86
CA THR A 271 28.87 2.20 46.27
C THR A 271 29.61 3.52 46.45
N ASP A 272 29.52 4.08 47.64
CA ASP A 272 30.16 5.33 48.03
C ASP A 272 30.56 5.27 49.52
N ASN A 273 31.51 6.08 49.96
CA ASN A 273 31.97 6.14 51.36
C ASN A 273 30.93 6.77 52.31
N VAL A 274 30.02 7.60 51.79
CA VAL A 274 28.89 8.11 52.57
C VAL A 274 27.60 7.45 52.08
N ALA A 275 27.15 7.78 50.87
CA ALA A 275 25.94 7.22 50.28
C ALA A 275 25.76 7.64 48.82
N VAL A 276 25.35 6.69 47.97
CA VAL A 276 24.76 7.01 46.66
C VAL A 276 23.32 7.43 46.87
N THR A 277 22.98 8.67 46.48
CA THR A 277 21.62 9.23 46.64
C THR A 277 20.76 9.02 45.40
N GLY A 278 21.38 8.81 44.25
CA GLY A 278 20.67 8.49 43.01
C GLY A 278 21.60 8.33 41.82
N TYR A 279 20.98 8.29 40.65
CA TYR A 279 21.65 8.16 39.37
C TYR A 279 21.09 9.19 38.41
N ARG A 280 21.97 9.85 37.66
CA ARG A 280 21.61 10.64 36.48
C ARG A 280 21.79 9.80 35.23
N VAL A 281 20.76 9.82 34.41
CA VAL A 281 20.69 9.02 33.19
C VAL A 281 20.66 9.94 31.99
N TYR A 282 21.47 9.62 30.99
CA TYR A 282 21.71 10.44 29.82
C TYR A 282 21.33 9.68 28.56
N ARG A 283 20.79 10.42 27.60
CA ARG A 283 20.49 9.99 26.25
C ARG A 283 21.28 10.86 25.27
N ASN A 284 22.17 10.25 24.51
CA ASN A 284 23.07 10.92 23.56
C ASN A 284 23.86 12.09 24.18
N GLY A 285 24.29 11.92 25.44
CA GLY A 285 25.05 12.94 26.18
C GLY A 285 24.19 14.06 26.79
N VAL A 286 22.86 14.01 26.64
CA VAL A 286 21.93 14.96 27.27
C VAL A 286 21.23 14.28 28.44
N LEU A 287 21.10 14.96 29.58
CA LEU A 287 20.40 14.45 30.76
C LEU A 287 18.93 14.18 30.42
N ASP A 288 18.48 12.94 30.62
CA ASP A 288 17.10 12.52 30.41
C ASP A 288 16.29 12.62 31.70
N GLY A 289 16.90 12.26 32.82
CA GLY A 289 16.30 12.35 34.14
C GLY A 289 17.20 11.80 35.25
N SER A 290 16.63 11.63 36.43
CA SER A 290 17.28 11.03 37.58
C SER A 290 16.39 9.99 38.26
N THR A 291 17.00 9.04 38.98
CA THR A 291 16.31 7.98 39.72
C THR A 291 17.12 7.51 40.92
N SER A 292 16.46 7.09 42.00
CA SER A 292 17.11 6.41 43.14
C SER A 292 17.14 4.88 42.98
N GLN A 293 16.47 4.36 41.94
CA GLN A 293 16.45 2.93 41.61
C GLN A 293 17.64 2.57 40.72
N THR A 294 18.02 1.29 40.68
CA THR A 294 19.06 0.77 39.77
C THR A 294 18.52 0.41 38.38
N SER A 295 17.48 1.12 37.96
CA SER A 295 16.86 0.99 36.65
C SER A 295 16.17 2.28 36.24
N TYR A 296 16.13 2.53 34.93
CA TYR A 296 15.44 3.67 34.35
C TYR A 296 14.79 3.34 33.01
N SER A 297 13.60 3.88 32.79
CA SER A 297 12.83 3.71 31.56
C SER A 297 12.78 5.03 30.78
N PHE A 298 13.48 5.06 29.66
CA PHE A 298 13.40 6.13 28.66
C PHE A 298 12.10 6.01 27.87
N SER A 299 11.44 7.13 27.64
CA SER A 299 10.19 7.22 26.86
C SER A 299 10.27 8.33 25.80
N GLY A 300 9.34 8.32 24.84
CA GLY A 300 9.34 9.30 23.75
C GLY A 300 10.56 9.18 22.83
N LEU A 301 11.16 7.99 22.75
CA LEU A 301 12.23 7.69 21.80
C LEU A 301 11.66 7.51 20.39
N VAL A 302 12.49 7.78 19.40
CA VAL A 302 12.22 7.46 18.01
C VAL A 302 12.53 5.98 17.81
N CYS A 303 11.63 5.28 17.13
CA CYS A 303 11.78 3.88 16.80
C CYS A 303 12.94 3.63 15.80
N GLY A 304 13.48 2.42 15.80
CA GLY A 304 14.60 2.01 14.95
C GLY A 304 15.87 2.83 15.10
N THR A 305 15.99 3.59 16.19
CA THR A 305 17.06 4.57 16.39
C THR A 305 17.99 4.08 17.49
N SER A 306 19.30 4.14 17.23
CA SER A 306 20.32 3.85 18.23
C SER A 306 20.56 5.07 19.11
N TYR A 307 20.51 4.86 20.41
CA TYR A 307 20.80 5.85 21.44
C TYR A 307 22.04 5.42 22.22
N THR A 308 22.91 6.38 22.53
CA THR A 308 23.95 6.18 23.53
C THR A 308 23.33 6.49 24.89
N ILE A 309 23.18 5.46 25.71
CA ILE A 309 22.67 5.59 27.07
C ILE A 309 23.86 5.62 28.01
N ALA A 310 23.88 6.59 28.91
CA ALA A 310 24.91 6.66 29.94
C ALA A 310 24.26 6.88 31.31
N VAL A 311 24.88 6.33 32.33
CA VAL A 311 24.43 6.43 33.72
C VAL A 311 25.64 6.78 34.58
N GLU A 312 25.48 7.77 35.45
CA GLU A 312 26.40 8.03 36.55
C GLU A 312 25.63 7.99 37.87
N ALA A 313 26.33 7.59 38.93
CA ALA A 313 25.84 7.67 40.29
C ALA A 313 26.23 9.01 40.89
N ASP A 314 25.31 9.59 41.65
CA ASP A 314 25.50 10.83 42.40
C ASP A 314 25.35 10.55 43.90
N ASP A 315 26.12 11.28 44.70
CA ASP A 315 25.97 11.33 46.16
C ASP A 315 25.23 12.59 46.63
N ALA A 316 25.09 12.74 47.95
CA ALA A 316 24.41 13.91 48.54
C ALA A 316 25.23 15.21 48.43
N ALA A 317 26.54 15.11 48.21
CA ALA A 317 27.46 16.23 48.15
C ALA A 317 27.65 16.79 46.72
N GLY A 318 27.11 16.08 45.72
CA GLY A 318 27.18 16.48 44.32
C GLY A 318 28.38 15.91 43.56
N ASN A 319 29.08 14.90 44.09
CA ASN A 319 30.07 14.18 43.28
C ASN A 319 29.40 13.16 42.38
N SER A 320 30.04 12.89 41.25
CA SER A 320 29.50 12.00 40.23
C SER A 320 30.54 11.00 39.80
N SER A 321 30.13 9.74 39.76
CA SER A 321 30.97 8.68 39.23
C SER A 321 31.30 8.91 37.74
N PRO A 322 32.37 8.32 37.19
CA PRO A 322 32.51 8.20 35.73
C PRO A 322 31.26 7.55 35.09
N LEU A 323 30.88 8.03 33.91
CA LEU A 323 29.73 7.48 33.16
C LEU A 323 29.98 6.03 32.74
N ALA A 324 29.06 5.14 33.12
CA ALA A 324 28.90 3.85 32.46
C ALA A 324 28.02 4.06 31.23
N SER A 325 28.45 3.61 30.05
CA SER A 325 27.70 3.81 28.82
C SER A 325 27.50 2.52 28.04
N LEU A 326 26.37 2.44 27.33
CA LEU A 326 26.11 1.44 26.32
C LEU A 326 25.37 2.08 25.14
N THR A 327 25.45 1.45 23.99
CA THR A 327 24.58 1.76 22.86
C THR A 327 23.41 0.79 22.84
N ALA A 328 22.20 1.32 22.78
CA ALA A 328 20.96 0.55 22.68
C ALA A 328 20.09 1.11 21.57
N ALA A 329 19.49 0.22 20.79
CA ALA A 329 18.52 0.59 19.76
C ALA A 329 17.10 0.34 20.26
N THR A 330 16.19 1.28 20.01
CA THR A 330 14.75 1.01 20.10
C THR A 330 14.35 -0.05 19.09
N SER A 331 13.22 -0.73 19.33
CA SER A 331 12.67 -1.63 18.32
C SER A 331 12.44 -0.86 17.02
N PRO A 332 12.62 -1.49 15.84
CA PRO A 332 12.30 -0.87 14.57
C PRO A 332 10.95 -0.17 14.60
N CYS A 333 10.81 0.92 13.84
CA CYS A 333 9.50 1.53 13.66
C CYS A 333 8.51 0.47 13.24
N THR A 334 7.40 0.38 13.98
CA THR A 334 6.24 -0.33 13.48
C THR A 334 5.88 0.39 12.20
N ASP A 335 5.99 -0.30 11.08
CA ASP A 335 5.50 0.26 9.83
C ASP A 335 4.01 0.51 10.00
N THR A 336 3.58 1.73 9.72
CA THR A 336 2.17 2.14 9.76
C THR A 336 1.68 2.60 8.40
N THR A 337 2.58 2.64 7.42
CA THR A 337 2.23 3.04 6.06
C THR A 337 1.79 1.78 5.33
N PRO A 338 0.55 1.72 4.83
CA PRO A 338 0.15 0.58 4.02
C PRO A 338 0.85 0.61 2.65
N PRO A 339 1.10 -0.57 2.05
CA PRO A 339 1.54 -0.66 0.67
C PRO A 339 0.61 0.08 -0.30
N THR A 340 1.13 0.49 -1.46
CA THR A 340 0.30 1.04 -2.55
C THR A 340 -0.69 -0.02 -3.05
N SER A 341 -1.91 0.40 -3.39
CA SER A 341 -2.94 -0.51 -3.89
C SER A 341 -2.50 -1.17 -5.20
N PRO A 342 -2.71 -2.49 -5.37
CA PRO A 342 -2.34 -3.18 -6.60
C PRO A 342 -2.99 -2.52 -7.83
N LEU A 343 -2.19 -2.07 -8.79
CA LEU A 343 -2.69 -1.45 -10.02
C LEU A 343 -2.82 -2.47 -11.15
N LEU A 344 -3.48 -2.09 -12.24
CA LEU A 344 -3.62 -2.92 -13.46
C LEU A 344 -4.22 -4.31 -13.18
N VAL A 345 -5.13 -4.41 -12.21
CA VAL A 345 -5.82 -5.67 -11.91
C VAL A 345 -6.63 -6.09 -13.14
N SER A 346 -6.33 -7.28 -13.66
CA SER A 346 -6.94 -7.84 -14.85
C SER A 346 -7.16 -9.34 -14.71
N VAL A 347 -8.09 -9.87 -15.49
CA VAL A 347 -8.29 -11.31 -15.63
C VAL A 347 -7.28 -11.83 -16.64
N SER A 348 -6.35 -12.67 -16.19
CA SER A 348 -5.34 -13.32 -17.06
C SER A 348 -5.72 -14.73 -17.48
N GLY A 349 -6.77 -15.31 -16.90
CA GLY A 349 -7.34 -16.58 -17.36
C GLY A 349 -8.65 -16.92 -16.64
N ALA A 350 -9.55 -17.63 -17.31
CA ALA A 350 -10.79 -18.12 -16.70
C ALA A 350 -11.21 -19.45 -17.33
N ASN A 351 -11.73 -20.36 -16.50
CA ASN A 351 -12.42 -21.58 -16.93
C ASN A 351 -13.66 -21.80 -16.06
N ALA A 352 -14.42 -22.86 -16.34
CA ALA A 352 -15.73 -23.11 -15.70
C ALA A 352 -15.70 -23.11 -14.17
N THR A 353 -14.57 -23.40 -13.51
CA THR A 353 -14.49 -23.45 -12.04
C THR A 353 -13.38 -22.60 -11.44
N SER A 354 -12.72 -21.77 -12.26
CA SER A 354 -11.65 -20.90 -11.77
C SER A 354 -11.47 -19.61 -12.56
N ILE A 355 -10.99 -18.57 -11.89
CA ILE A 355 -10.61 -17.29 -12.48
C ILE A 355 -9.22 -16.94 -11.94
N THR A 356 -8.30 -16.58 -12.81
CA THR A 356 -6.96 -16.10 -12.47
C THR A 356 -6.90 -14.59 -12.66
N LEU A 357 -6.52 -13.89 -11.59
CA LEU A 357 -6.20 -12.48 -11.64
C LEU A 357 -4.69 -12.28 -11.73
N SER A 358 -4.30 -11.20 -12.39
CA SER A 358 -2.95 -10.64 -12.40
C SER A 358 -3.00 -9.15 -12.11
N TRP A 359 -1.97 -8.61 -11.49
CA TRP A 359 -1.86 -7.20 -11.15
C TRP A 359 -0.40 -6.72 -11.21
N GLY A 360 -0.19 -5.41 -11.20
CA GLY A 360 1.12 -4.81 -11.05
C GLY A 360 1.63 -4.93 -9.61
N ALA A 361 2.95 -5.07 -9.45
CA ALA A 361 3.57 -5.09 -8.14
C ALA A 361 3.28 -3.80 -7.35
N SER A 362 3.04 -3.96 -6.05
CA SER A 362 2.82 -2.86 -5.12
C SER A 362 4.18 -2.43 -4.56
N THR A 363 4.24 -1.20 -4.09
CA THR A 363 5.43 -0.63 -3.47
C THR A 363 5.09 -0.19 -2.05
N ASP A 364 6.09 -0.24 -1.18
CA ASP A 364 5.96 0.13 0.22
C ASP A 364 7.31 0.68 0.71
N ASN A 365 7.31 1.50 1.75
CA ASN A 365 8.52 2.12 2.32
C ASN A 365 9.44 1.13 3.03
N VAL A 366 8.93 0.01 3.56
CA VAL A 366 9.74 -1.07 4.14
C VAL A 366 9.73 -2.30 3.24
N GLY A 367 8.56 -2.67 2.72
CA GLY A 367 8.42 -3.74 1.75
C GLY A 367 7.07 -4.44 1.80
N VAL A 368 6.63 -4.92 0.65
CA VAL A 368 5.38 -5.69 0.52
C VAL A 368 5.63 -7.15 0.90
N ALA A 369 4.89 -7.67 1.88
CA ALA A 369 5.00 -9.05 2.32
C ALA A 369 4.13 -10.01 1.49
N GLY A 370 3.04 -9.51 0.90
CA GLY A 370 2.21 -10.26 -0.03
C GLY A 370 0.91 -9.55 -0.38
N TYR A 371 -0.04 -10.32 -0.92
CA TYR A 371 -1.33 -9.86 -1.38
C TYR A 371 -2.45 -10.67 -0.77
N GLY A 372 -3.48 -10.01 -0.23
CA GLY A 372 -4.72 -10.65 0.20
C GLY A 372 -5.71 -10.68 -0.96
N VAL A 373 -6.33 -11.83 -1.18
CA VAL A 373 -7.28 -12.03 -2.27
C VAL A 373 -8.66 -12.32 -1.73
N TYR A 374 -9.66 -11.67 -2.33
CA TYR A 374 -11.03 -11.61 -1.81
C TYR A 374 -12.01 -12.05 -2.88
N ARG A 375 -13.03 -12.79 -2.45
CA ARG A 375 -14.13 -13.23 -3.31
C ARG A 375 -15.45 -12.81 -2.68
N ASN A 376 -16.18 -11.94 -3.36
CA ASN A 376 -17.47 -11.37 -2.93
C ASN A 376 -17.40 -10.65 -1.56
N GLY A 377 -16.24 -10.07 -1.23
CA GLY A 377 -16.03 -9.30 0.00
C GLY A 377 -15.06 -9.96 1.00
N PRO A 378 -15.30 -11.20 1.47
CA PRO A 378 -14.42 -11.90 2.41
C PRO A 378 -13.06 -12.29 1.81
N LEU A 379 -12.03 -12.34 2.68
CA LEU A 379 -10.69 -12.83 2.35
C LEU A 379 -10.77 -14.34 2.13
N VAL A 380 -10.23 -14.82 1.01
CA VAL A 380 -10.21 -16.26 0.69
C VAL A 380 -8.80 -16.86 0.71
N GLY A 381 -7.76 -16.04 0.67
CA GLY A 381 -6.39 -16.51 0.71
C GLY A 381 -5.38 -15.38 0.60
N SER A 382 -4.11 -15.74 0.49
CA SER A 382 -3.02 -14.80 0.23
C SER A 382 -1.97 -15.43 -0.70
N THR A 383 -1.17 -14.57 -1.33
CA THR A 383 -0.07 -14.97 -2.22
C THR A 383 1.07 -13.95 -2.14
N GLN A 384 2.30 -14.37 -2.44
CA GLN A 384 3.44 -13.46 -2.62
C GLN A 384 3.67 -13.09 -4.09
N LEU A 385 3.00 -13.79 -5.01
CA LEU A 385 3.07 -13.53 -6.43
C LEU A 385 2.09 -12.42 -6.82
N THR A 386 2.32 -11.78 -7.97
CA THR A 386 1.40 -10.81 -8.58
C THR A 386 0.29 -11.47 -9.39
N THR A 387 -0.08 -12.68 -9.01
CA THR A 387 -1.14 -13.47 -9.63
C THR A 387 -1.77 -14.42 -8.60
N TYR A 388 -3.06 -14.70 -8.77
CA TYR A 388 -3.79 -15.68 -7.98
C TYR A 388 -4.95 -16.30 -8.75
N THR A 389 -5.07 -17.62 -8.67
CA THR A 389 -6.18 -18.38 -9.23
C THR A 389 -7.21 -18.71 -8.16
N PHE A 390 -8.39 -18.09 -8.26
CA PHE A 390 -9.56 -18.47 -7.49
C PHE A 390 -10.11 -19.78 -8.06
N VAL A 391 -10.12 -20.85 -7.27
CA VAL A 391 -10.62 -22.18 -7.66
C VAL A 391 -11.93 -22.53 -6.93
N GLY A 392 -12.61 -23.59 -7.37
CA GLY A 392 -13.87 -24.03 -6.78
C GLY A 392 -15.01 -23.02 -6.96
N LEU A 393 -14.97 -22.28 -8.07
CA LEU A 393 -16.03 -21.37 -8.47
C LEU A 393 -17.14 -22.16 -9.16
N THR A 394 -18.36 -21.66 -9.05
CA THR A 394 -19.53 -22.14 -9.79
C THR A 394 -19.48 -21.53 -11.18
N CYS A 395 -19.60 -22.37 -12.19
CA CYS A 395 -19.68 -21.95 -13.58
C CYS A 395 -20.87 -21.00 -13.85
N GLY A 396 -20.75 -20.17 -14.88
CA GLY A 396 -21.74 -19.15 -15.27
C GLY A 396 -21.99 -18.06 -14.22
N THR A 397 -21.17 -17.98 -13.17
CA THR A 397 -21.39 -17.08 -12.04
C THR A 397 -20.42 -15.91 -12.09
N SER A 398 -20.96 -14.71 -11.86
CA SER A 398 -20.16 -13.49 -11.67
C SER A 398 -19.68 -13.38 -10.23
N TYR A 399 -18.40 -13.08 -10.07
CA TYR A 399 -17.75 -12.86 -8.80
C TYR A 399 -17.16 -11.45 -8.75
N THR A 400 -17.32 -10.77 -7.62
CA THR A 400 -16.52 -9.58 -7.31
C THR A 400 -15.22 -10.05 -6.71
N LEU A 401 -14.14 -9.96 -7.47
CA LEU A 401 -12.81 -10.37 -7.05
C LEU A 401 -12.01 -9.12 -6.70
N ALA A 402 -11.29 -9.17 -5.59
CA ALA A 402 -10.46 -8.05 -5.20
C ALA A 402 -9.11 -8.52 -4.66
N VAL A 403 -8.15 -7.62 -4.73
CA VAL A 403 -6.81 -7.83 -4.19
C VAL A 403 -6.38 -6.57 -3.42
N ASP A 404 -5.79 -6.77 -2.26
CA ASP A 404 -5.01 -5.75 -1.56
C ASP A 404 -3.55 -6.22 -1.43
N ALA A 405 -2.66 -5.28 -1.16
CA ALA A 405 -1.29 -5.58 -0.74
C ALA A 405 -1.21 -5.44 0.78
N TYR A 406 -0.38 -6.28 1.40
CA TYR A 406 -0.07 -6.20 2.83
C TYR A 406 1.43 -6.30 3.07
N ASP A 407 1.90 -5.62 4.11
CA ASP A 407 3.29 -5.67 4.57
C ASP A 407 3.47 -6.63 5.76
N ALA A 408 4.70 -6.73 6.26
CA ALA A 408 5.02 -7.59 7.41
C ALA A 408 4.49 -7.04 8.74
N ALA A 409 4.15 -5.76 8.82
CA ALA A 409 3.56 -5.12 9.99
C ALA A 409 2.03 -5.31 10.05
N GLY A 410 1.42 -5.79 8.98
CA GLY A 410 -0.01 -6.06 8.87
C GLY A 410 -0.84 -4.91 8.29
N ASN A 411 -0.21 -3.83 7.80
CA ASN A 411 -0.94 -2.77 7.11
C ASN A 411 -1.45 -3.28 5.77
N ARG A 412 -2.62 -2.82 5.36
CA ARG A 412 -3.27 -3.24 4.11
C ARG A 412 -3.65 -2.04 3.25
N SER A 413 -3.34 -2.13 1.96
CA SER A 413 -3.75 -1.13 0.98
C SER A 413 -5.28 -1.09 0.84
N THR A 414 -5.80 -0.09 0.12
CA THR A 414 -7.18 -0.22 -0.39
C THR A 414 -7.26 -1.38 -1.38
N LYS A 415 -8.42 -2.03 -1.41
CA LYS A 415 -8.67 -3.14 -2.34
C LYS A 415 -8.88 -2.60 -3.75
N SER A 416 -8.17 -3.18 -4.71
CA SER A 416 -8.49 -3.05 -6.12
C SER A 416 -9.43 -4.18 -6.50
N SER A 417 -10.65 -3.83 -6.94
CA SER A 417 -11.70 -4.80 -7.23
C SER A 417 -12.13 -4.75 -8.70
N LEU A 418 -12.43 -5.91 -9.26
CA LEU A 418 -13.12 -6.04 -10.54
C LEU A 418 -14.17 -7.13 -10.47
N THR A 419 -15.18 -7.02 -11.33
CA THR A 419 -16.15 -8.10 -11.53
C THR A 419 -15.67 -8.98 -12.67
N ALA A 420 -15.58 -10.28 -12.42
CA ALA A 420 -15.24 -11.29 -13.42
C ALA A 420 -16.18 -12.48 -13.32
N SER A 421 -16.48 -13.10 -14.44
CA SER A 421 -17.41 -14.22 -14.52
C SER A 421 -16.66 -15.48 -14.97
N THR A 422 -16.96 -16.61 -14.33
CA THR A 422 -16.59 -17.91 -14.91
C THR A 422 -17.42 -18.11 -16.18
N PRO A 423 -16.88 -18.74 -17.24
CA PRO A 423 -17.67 -19.24 -18.35
C PRO A 423 -18.86 -20.07 -17.87
N ALA A 424 -19.95 -20.10 -18.65
CA ALA A 424 -21.15 -20.88 -18.37
C ALA A 424 -20.80 -22.35 -18.07
N CYS A 425 -21.65 -23.01 -17.28
CA CYS A 425 -21.51 -24.45 -17.05
C CYS A 425 -21.54 -25.16 -18.38
N VAL A 426 -20.63 -26.13 -18.56
CA VAL A 426 -20.75 -27.06 -19.67
C VAL A 426 -21.98 -27.88 -19.36
N ASP A 427 -23.02 -27.70 -20.17
CA ASP A 427 -24.19 -28.56 -20.10
C ASP A 427 -23.78 -29.95 -20.60
N THR A 428 -24.03 -30.97 -19.79
CA THR A 428 -23.68 -32.37 -20.10
C THR A 428 -24.90 -33.26 -20.18
N THR A 429 -26.09 -32.70 -19.95
CA THR A 429 -27.33 -33.46 -19.98
C THR A 429 -27.88 -33.37 -21.39
N PRO A 430 -28.10 -34.49 -22.08
CA PRO A 430 -28.74 -34.44 -23.39
C PRO A 430 -30.21 -34.04 -23.30
N PRO A 431 -30.73 -33.32 -24.30
CA PRO A 431 -32.17 -33.08 -24.40
C PRO A 431 -33.00 -34.36 -24.37
N SER A 432 -34.27 -34.26 -23.95
CA SER A 432 -35.19 -35.39 -24.05
C SER A 432 -35.40 -35.81 -25.50
N THR A 433 -35.61 -37.11 -25.73
CA THR A 433 -35.87 -37.63 -27.09
C THR A 433 -37.15 -37.01 -27.65
N PRO A 434 -37.15 -36.46 -28.87
CA PRO A 434 -38.36 -35.92 -29.50
C PRO A 434 -39.50 -36.94 -29.46
N SER A 435 -40.71 -36.51 -29.12
CA SER A 435 -41.87 -37.39 -28.95
C SER A 435 -43.03 -36.98 -29.85
N ASN A 436 -44.03 -37.88 -29.99
CA ASN A 436 -45.21 -37.69 -30.83
C ASN A 436 -44.86 -37.28 -32.27
N LEU A 437 -43.88 -37.96 -32.86
CA LEU A 437 -43.53 -37.76 -34.26
C LEU A 437 -44.76 -38.02 -35.12
N SER A 438 -45.08 -37.07 -35.98
CA SER A 438 -46.16 -37.18 -36.93
C SER A 438 -45.69 -36.70 -38.30
N ALA A 439 -46.06 -37.46 -39.31
CA ALA A 439 -45.88 -37.10 -40.70
C ALA A 439 -47.16 -36.45 -41.20
N ALA A 440 -47.07 -35.26 -41.77
CA ALA A 440 -48.19 -34.53 -42.36
C ALA A 440 -47.75 -33.83 -43.65
N GLY A 441 -48.73 -33.37 -44.43
CA GLY A 441 -48.45 -32.65 -45.68
C GLY A 441 -47.68 -33.48 -46.71
N ALA A 442 -47.79 -34.81 -46.66
CA ALA A 442 -47.20 -35.68 -47.67
C ALA A 442 -47.71 -35.25 -49.05
N THR A 443 -46.77 -34.97 -49.95
CA THR A 443 -47.00 -34.74 -51.38
C THR A 443 -46.36 -35.89 -52.16
N ALA A 444 -46.34 -35.81 -53.48
CA ALA A 444 -45.60 -36.74 -54.31
C ALA A 444 -44.07 -36.64 -54.13
N SER A 445 -43.51 -35.58 -53.54
CA SER A 445 -42.05 -35.45 -53.41
C SER A 445 -41.54 -34.81 -52.13
N SER A 446 -42.45 -34.56 -51.19
CA SER A 446 -42.10 -34.01 -49.91
C SER A 446 -43.02 -34.54 -48.82
N LEU A 447 -42.55 -34.48 -47.59
CA LEU A 447 -43.31 -34.83 -46.40
C LEU A 447 -42.77 -34.01 -45.24
N THR A 448 -43.66 -33.40 -44.47
CA THR A 448 -43.28 -32.65 -43.28
C THR A 448 -43.38 -33.56 -42.07
N LEU A 449 -42.25 -33.79 -41.40
CA LEU A 449 -42.24 -34.39 -40.07
C LEU A 449 -42.39 -33.28 -39.05
N SER A 450 -43.31 -33.44 -38.11
CA SER A 450 -43.42 -32.62 -36.92
C SER A 450 -43.30 -33.48 -35.67
N TRP A 451 -42.84 -32.89 -34.57
CA TRP A 451 -42.71 -33.56 -33.29
C TRP A 451 -43.03 -32.59 -32.16
N THR A 452 -43.28 -33.12 -30.98
CA THR A 452 -43.38 -32.30 -29.76
C THR A 452 -41.99 -31.79 -29.39
N PRO A 453 -41.83 -30.51 -29.04
CA PRO A 453 -40.55 -29.97 -28.61
C PRO A 453 -39.93 -30.81 -27.50
N SER A 454 -38.64 -31.11 -27.65
CA SER A 454 -37.83 -31.68 -26.58
C SER A 454 -37.63 -30.65 -25.48
N THR A 455 -37.36 -31.14 -24.28
CA THR A 455 -37.05 -30.35 -23.09
C THR A 455 -35.65 -30.66 -22.62
N ASP A 456 -34.98 -29.67 -22.06
CA ASP A 456 -33.62 -29.76 -21.56
C ASP A 456 -33.46 -28.83 -20.34
N ASN A 457 -32.47 -29.08 -19.47
CA ASN A 457 -32.20 -28.27 -18.27
C ASN A 457 -31.61 -26.89 -18.58
N VAL A 458 -30.91 -26.70 -19.70
CA VAL A 458 -30.42 -25.38 -20.15
C VAL A 458 -31.22 -24.89 -21.35
N GLY A 459 -31.52 -25.79 -22.29
CA GLY A 459 -32.39 -25.50 -23.43
C GLY A 459 -31.98 -26.21 -24.70
N VAL A 460 -32.98 -26.52 -25.54
CA VAL A 460 -32.78 -27.19 -26.82
C VAL A 460 -32.41 -26.16 -27.88
N ALA A 461 -31.21 -26.28 -28.46
CA ALA A 461 -30.72 -25.38 -29.51
C ALA A 461 -31.24 -25.75 -30.90
N GLY A 462 -31.70 -26.98 -31.09
CA GLY A 462 -32.38 -27.40 -32.31
C GLY A 462 -32.49 -28.91 -32.40
N TYR A 463 -32.75 -29.41 -33.59
CA TYR A 463 -32.92 -30.83 -33.88
C TYR A 463 -32.07 -31.24 -35.06
N ALA A 464 -31.48 -32.43 -34.99
CA ALA A 464 -30.89 -33.11 -36.13
C ALA A 464 -31.94 -34.04 -36.72
N VAL A 465 -32.28 -33.85 -37.99
CA VAL A 465 -33.27 -34.68 -38.68
C VAL A 465 -32.57 -35.61 -39.65
N TYR A 466 -33.12 -36.81 -39.79
CA TYR A 466 -32.53 -37.93 -40.49
C TYR A 466 -33.53 -38.50 -41.50
N LEU A 467 -33.03 -38.90 -42.66
CA LEU A 467 -33.77 -39.64 -43.67
C LEU A 467 -33.05 -40.97 -43.89
N ASN A 468 -33.75 -42.09 -43.66
CA ASN A 468 -33.21 -43.45 -43.73
C ASN A 468 -31.91 -43.64 -42.93
N GLY A 469 -31.83 -42.97 -41.77
CA GLY A 469 -30.68 -43.05 -40.88
C GLY A 469 -29.57 -42.03 -41.16
N VAL A 470 -29.57 -41.34 -42.31
CA VAL A 470 -28.59 -40.31 -42.69
C VAL A 470 -29.07 -38.93 -42.24
N LYS A 471 -28.20 -38.12 -41.62
CA LYS A 471 -28.55 -36.78 -41.17
C LYS A 471 -28.70 -35.86 -42.37
N VAL A 472 -29.84 -35.19 -42.50
CA VAL A 472 -30.15 -34.33 -43.66
C VAL A 472 -30.44 -32.88 -43.28
N GLY A 473 -30.58 -32.57 -42.00
CA GLY A 473 -30.85 -31.20 -41.58
C GLY A 473 -30.64 -30.96 -40.10
N ASN A 474 -30.61 -29.67 -39.73
CA ASN A 474 -30.44 -29.18 -38.37
C ASN A 474 -31.47 -28.11 -37.97
N PRO A 475 -32.78 -28.29 -38.21
CA PRO A 475 -33.78 -27.26 -37.91
C PRO A 475 -33.73 -26.82 -36.45
N THR A 476 -34.09 -25.56 -36.20
CA THR A 476 -34.29 -25.04 -34.83
C THR A 476 -35.75 -25.17 -34.38
N GLY A 477 -36.69 -25.25 -35.33
CA GLY A 477 -38.11 -25.51 -35.07
C GLY A 477 -38.44 -27.00 -34.90
N THR A 478 -39.67 -27.30 -34.48
CA THR A 478 -40.17 -28.66 -34.19
C THR A 478 -40.88 -29.31 -35.37
N SER A 479 -40.53 -28.88 -36.57
CA SER A 479 -40.98 -29.47 -37.82
C SER A 479 -39.92 -29.31 -38.88
N TYR A 480 -39.86 -30.26 -39.79
CA TYR A 480 -38.95 -30.24 -40.92
C TYR A 480 -39.60 -30.90 -42.12
N THR A 481 -39.62 -30.16 -43.22
CA THR A 481 -40.09 -30.66 -44.50
C THR A 481 -38.95 -31.32 -45.22
N PHE A 482 -39.03 -32.64 -45.36
CA PHE A 482 -38.15 -33.40 -46.22
C PHE A 482 -38.66 -33.25 -47.65
N SER A 483 -37.83 -32.68 -48.52
CA SER A 483 -38.09 -32.51 -49.95
C SER A 483 -37.22 -33.47 -50.77
N GLY A 484 -37.50 -33.61 -52.07
CA GLY A 484 -36.75 -34.50 -52.95
C GLY A 484 -37.01 -35.99 -52.71
N LEU A 485 -38.09 -36.33 -52.01
CA LEU A 485 -38.55 -37.70 -51.83
C LEU A 485 -39.19 -38.21 -53.14
N SER A 486 -39.16 -39.51 -53.37
CA SER A 486 -39.79 -40.14 -54.54
C SER A 486 -41.26 -40.46 -54.24
N CYS A 487 -42.18 -40.17 -55.17
CA CYS A 487 -43.62 -40.38 -54.95
C CYS A 487 -43.97 -41.83 -54.65
N GLY A 488 -45.01 -42.04 -53.85
CA GLY A 488 -45.45 -43.36 -53.40
C GLY A 488 -44.41 -44.17 -52.61
N THR A 489 -43.29 -43.57 -52.20
CA THR A 489 -42.18 -44.28 -51.55
C THR A 489 -42.21 -44.09 -50.04
N GLY A 490 -41.98 -45.17 -49.29
CA GLY A 490 -41.86 -45.17 -47.84
C GLY A 490 -40.45 -44.80 -47.38
N TYR A 491 -40.35 -43.87 -46.44
CA TYR A 491 -39.10 -43.41 -45.85
C TYR A 491 -39.15 -43.53 -44.33
N THR A 492 -38.00 -43.78 -43.71
CA THR A 492 -37.85 -43.72 -42.26
C THR A 492 -37.23 -42.38 -41.89
N PHE A 493 -38.02 -41.52 -41.25
CA PHE A 493 -37.58 -40.23 -40.77
C PHE A 493 -37.13 -40.37 -39.32
N GLY A 494 -35.98 -39.81 -38.99
CA GLY A 494 -35.47 -39.75 -37.63
C GLY A 494 -35.34 -38.31 -37.16
N VAL A 495 -35.45 -38.07 -35.87
CA VAL A 495 -35.09 -36.79 -35.27
C VAL A 495 -34.44 -37.00 -33.91
N GLU A 496 -33.36 -36.25 -33.67
CA GLU A 496 -32.67 -36.11 -32.39
C GLU A 496 -32.72 -34.63 -32.01
N ALA A 497 -32.86 -34.33 -30.73
CA ALA A 497 -32.68 -32.98 -30.22
C ALA A 497 -31.21 -32.75 -29.86
N ARG A 498 -30.75 -31.51 -30.05
CA ARG A 498 -29.43 -31.04 -29.61
C ARG A 498 -29.57 -29.78 -28.76
N ASP A 499 -28.74 -29.65 -27.77
CA ASP A 499 -28.56 -28.38 -27.05
C ASP A 499 -27.40 -27.56 -27.64
N ALA A 500 -27.11 -26.42 -27.03
CA ALA A 500 -26.02 -25.53 -27.44
C ALA A 500 -24.64 -26.03 -27.00
N ALA A 501 -24.58 -26.96 -26.04
CA ALA A 501 -23.34 -27.57 -25.56
C ALA A 501 -22.91 -28.79 -26.40
N GLY A 502 -23.77 -29.24 -27.33
CA GLY A 502 -23.51 -30.33 -28.25
C GLY A 502 -23.96 -31.70 -27.75
N ASN A 503 -24.72 -31.79 -26.65
CA ASN A 503 -25.32 -33.06 -26.25
C ASN A 503 -26.49 -33.41 -27.18
N ILE A 504 -26.65 -34.71 -27.46
CA ILE A 504 -27.63 -35.22 -28.44
C ILE A 504 -28.54 -36.23 -27.75
N SER A 505 -29.86 -36.06 -27.91
CA SER A 505 -30.86 -36.99 -27.39
C SER A 505 -30.80 -38.37 -28.07
N GLY A 506 -31.54 -39.34 -27.54
CA GLY A 506 -31.90 -40.53 -28.32
C GLY A 506 -32.64 -40.14 -29.62
N ARG A 507 -32.56 -41.01 -30.64
CA ARG A 507 -33.24 -40.81 -31.92
C ARG A 507 -34.66 -41.35 -31.85
N ALA A 508 -35.64 -40.50 -32.10
CA ALA A 508 -36.99 -40.94 -32.43
C ALA A 508 -37.12 -41.15 -33.93
N SER A 509 -37.82 -42.20 -34.34
CA SER A 509 -38.01 -42.52 -35.76
C SER A 509 -39.49 -42.79 -36.08
N LEU A 510 -39.91 -42.39 -37.27
CA LEU A 510 -41.24 -42.64 -37.82
C LEU A 510 -41.09 -43.03 -39.30
N THR A 511 -41.72 -44.13 -39.70
CA THR A 511 -41.82 -44.47 -41.12
C THR A 511 -43.11 -43.88 -41.69
N ALA A 512 -43.00 -43.13 -42.78
CA ALA A 512 -44.14 -42.60 -43.52
C ALA A 512 -43.83 -42.56 -45.02
N ALA A 513 -44.88 -42.55 -45.84
CA ALA A 513 -44.73 -42.55 -47.29
C ALA A 513 -45.23 -41.23 -47.90
N THR A 514 -44.57 -40.76 -48.95
CA THR A 514 -45.10 -39.71 -49.83
C THR A 514 -46.36 -40.19 -50.55
N ASN A 515 -47.23 -39.26 -50.95
CA ASN A 515 -48.41 -39.59 -51.73
C ASN A 515 -48.04 -40.21 -53.08
N ALA A 516 -48.94 -41.04 -53.61
CA ALA A 516 -48.84 -41.52 -54.98
C ALA A 516 -48.86 -40.33 -55.96
N CYS A 517 -48.11 -40.44 -57.06
CA CYS A 517 -48.08 -39.44 -58.12
C CYS A 517 -49.49 -39.16 -58.69
N ALA A 518 -49.82 -37.90 -59.00
CA ALA A 518 -51.10 -37.47 -59.59
C ALA A 518 -50.92 -36.45 -60.73
N SER A 519 -51.90 -36.35 -61.65
CA SER A 519 -51.91 -35.46 -62.84
C SER A 519 -53.33 -34.91 -63.13
N PRO A 520 -53.60 -33.67 -63.66
CA PRO A 520 -52.86 -32.39 -63.82
C PRO A 520 -53.48 -31.19 -62.99
N PRO A 521 -53.07 -29.86 -63.05
CA PRO A 521 -51.82 -29.13 -63.44
C PRO A 521 -51.16 -28.32 -62.24
N PRO A 522 -49.99 -27.59 -62.33
CA PRO A 522 -49.22 -27.02 -63.47
C PRO A 522 -47.72 -27.46 -63.57
N PRO A 523 -46.97 -27.04 -64.61
CA PRO A 523 -46.57 -27.84 -65.76
C PRO A 523 -45.33 -28.74 -65.55
N PRO A 524 -45.19 -29.81 -66.36
CA PRO A 524 -44.17 -30.84 -66.22
C PRO A 524 -42.78 -30.41 -66.74
N PRO A 525 -41.70 -31.10 -66.33
CA PRO A 525 -40.35 -30.89 -66.86
C PRO A 525 -40.34 -30.99 -68.40
N PRO A 526 -39.49 -30.22 -69.11
CA PRO A 526 -39.26 -30.43 -70.53
C PRO A 526 -38.86 -31.88 -70.78
N PRO A 527 -39.39 -32.51 -71.84
CA PRO A 527 -39.21 -33.93 -72.10
C PRO A 527 -37.78 -34.35 -72.48
N ASN A 528 -36.78 -33.45 -72.47
CA ASN A 528 -35.50 -33.68 -73.15
C ASN A 528 -34.23 -33.35 -72.33
N GLY A 529 -34.30 -33.07 -71.02
CA GLY A 529 -33.11 -32.74 -70.22
C GLY A 529 -32.46 -31.40 -70.61
N ILE A 530 -31.18 -31.21 -70.28
CA ILE A 530 -30.42 -30.00 -70.60
C ILE A 530 -30.22 -29.91 -72.13
N GLN A 531 -30.63 -28.80 -72.74
CA GLN A 531 -30.43 -28.51 -74.18
C GLN A 531 -29.46 -27.36 -74.43
N HIS A 532 -29.17 -26.57 -73.39
CA HIS A 532 -28.22 -25.46 -73.43
C HIS A 532 -27.32 -25.50 -72.21
N ILE A 533 -26.01 -25.34 -72.39
CA ILE A 533 -25.04 -25.17 -71.30
C ILE A 533 -24.35 -23.83 -71.51
N VAL A 534 -24.35 -23.03 -70.46
CA VAL A 534 -23.68 -21.73 -70.42
C VAL A 534 -22.56 -21.80 -69.41
N TRP A 535 -21.36 -21.46 -69.82
CA TRP A 535 -20.24 -21.23 -68.91
C TRP A 535 -19.99 -19.73 -68.84
N VAL A 536 -19.82 -19.20 -67.64
CA VAL A 536 -19.31 -17.86 -67.40
C VAL A 536 -17.97 -18.05 -66.70
N LEU A 537 -16.87 -17.73 -67.38
CA LEU A 537 -15.53 -17.87 -66.85
C LEU A 537 -15.00 -16.51 -66.45
N MET A 538 -14.67 -16.42 -65.16
CA MET A 538 -14.06 -15.28 -64.51
C MET A 538 -12.56 -15.55 -64.34
N GLU A 539 -11.81 -14.56 -63.90
CA GLU A 539 -10.35 -14.61 -63.85
C GLU A 539 -9.77 -14.61 -62.43
N ASN A 540 -8.76 -15.45 -62.21
CA ASN A 540 -7.75 -15.42 -61.14
C ASN A 540 -8.28 -15.20 -59.71
N ARG A 541 -9.14 -16.09 -59.19
CA ARG A 541 -9.57 -16.00 -57.78
C ARG A 541 -9.67 -17.36 -57.10
N ALA A 542 -9.02 -17.46 -55.94
CA ALA A 542 -9.14 -18.62 -55.08
C ALA A 542 -10.56 -18.75 -54.53
N TYR A 543 -10.99 -19.99 -54.26
CA TYR A 543 -12.30 -20.31 -53.70
C TYR A 543 -12.64 -19.42 -52.49
N GLU A 544 -11.71 -19.27 -51.56
CA GLU A 544 -11.88 -18.51 -50.31
C GLU A 544 -11.86 -16.98 -50.53
N GLN A 545 -11.37 -16.49 -51.67
CA GLN A 545 -11.44 -15.08 -52.04
C GLN A 545 -12.85 -14.68 -52.53
N ILE A 546 -13.67 -15.66 -52.93
CA ILE A 546 -15.04 -15.47 -53.40
C ILE A 546 -16.03 -16.01 -52.38
N ILE A 547 -16.00 -17.30 -52.06
CA ILE A 547 -16.96 -17.95 -51.17
C ILE A 547 -16.66 -17.57 -49.72
N GLY A 548 -17.63 -16.94 -49.06
CA GLY A 548 -17.51 -16.33 -47.74
C GLY A 548 -17.02 -14.88 -47.77
N SER A 549 -16.57 -14.37 -48.91
CA SER A 549 -16.06 -13.00 -49.04
C SER A 549 -17.17 -11.95 -49.01
N SER A 550 -16.99 -10.92 -48.19
CA SER A 550 -17.90 -9.75 -48.16
C SER A 550 -17.86 -8.93 -49.44
N SER A 551 -16.82 -9.11 -50.26
CA SER A 551 -16.69 -8.45 -51.56
C SER A 551 -17.47 -9.15 -52.66
N ALA A 552 -17.98 -10.37 -52.44
CA ALA A 552 -18.73 -11.15 -53.42
C ALA A 552 -20.16 -11.49 -52.95
N PRO A 553 -20.97 -10.53 -52.47
CA PRO A 553 -22.26 -10.84 -51.85
C PRO A 553 -23.25 -11.53 -52.81
N TYR A 554 -23.29 -11.16 -54.09
CA TYR A 554 -24.21 -11.77 -55.04
C TYR A 554 -23.79 -13.19 -55.45
N ILE A 555 -22.51 -13.42 -55.67
CA ILE A 555 -21.98 -14.76 -55.98
C ILE A 555 -22.19 -15.70 -54.79
N ASN A 556 -21.96 -15.23 -53.57
CA ASN A 556 -22.28 -16.00 -52.36
C ASN A 556 -23.77 -16.31 -52.25
N GLN A 557 -24.64 -15.37 -52.65
CA GLN A 557 -26.07 -15.62 -52.73
C GLN A 557 -26.38 -16.71 -53.78
N LEU A 558 -25.75 -16.67 -54.96
CA LEU A 558 -25.92 -17.71 -55.98
C LEU A 558 -25.44 -19.09 -55.50
N ALA A 559 -24.25 -19.16 -54.89
CA ALA A 559 -23.69 -20.39 -54.33
C ALA A 559 -24.57 -20.98 -53.22
N GLN A 560 -25.18 -20.12 -52.40
CA GLN A 560 -26.15 -20.55 -51.39
C GLN A 560 -27.47 -20.98 -52.01
N THR A 561 -27.93 -20.32 -53.08
CA THR A 561 -29.25 -20.55 -53.68
C THR A 561 -29.27 -21.80 -54.55
N TYR A 562 -28.23 -22.01 -55.35
CA TYR A 562 -28.13 -23.08 -56.34
C TYR A 562 -27.10 -24.13 -55.92
N GLY A 563 -26.21 -24.52 -56.84
CA GLY A 563 -25.17 -25.53 -56.65
C GLY A 563 -23.83 -24.86 -56.40
N SER A 564 -23.05 -25.35 -55.43
CA SER A 564 -21.66 -24.96 -55.23
C SER A 564 -20.74 -26.18 -55.23
N ALA A 565 -19.80 -26.23 -56.16
CA ALA A 565 -18.70 -27.19 -56.12
C ALA A 565 -17.61 -26.63 -55.21
N THR A 566 -17.41 -27.26 -54.05
CA THR A 566 -16.50 -26.77 -52.99
C THR A 566 -15.10 -27.37 -53.07
N ASN A 567 -14.80 -28.08 -54.16
CA ASN A 567 -13.54 -28.77 -54.40
C ASN A 567 -13.25 -28.76 -55.92
N MET A 568 -13.40 -27.59 -56.53
CA MET A 568 -13.14 -27.33 -57.95
C MET A 568 -11.73 -26.77 -58.09
N HIS A 569 -10.95 -27.27 -59.03
CA HIS A 569 -9.58 -26.84 -59.26
C HIS A 569 -9.34 -26.42 -60.70
N GLY A 570 -8.57 -25.36 -60.91
CA GLY A 570 -7.99 -25.05 -62.20
C GLY A 570 -6.87 -26.03 -62.55
N GLU A 571 -6.53 -26.11 -63.84
CA GLU A 571 -5.61 -27.14 -64.34
C GLU A 571 -4.15 -26.74 -64.12
N THR A 572 -3.81 -25.47 -64.30
CA THR A 572 -2.44 -24.96 -64.15
C THR A 572 -2.44 -23.44 -64.01
N HIS A 573 -1.24 -22.85 -63.95
CA HIS A 573 -0.99 -21.43 -64.18
C HIS A 573 -0.10 -21.24 -65.42
N PRO A 574 -0.20 -20.12 -66.17
CA PRO A 574 -1.17 -19.01 -66.05
C PRO A 574 -2.49 -19.27 -66.82
N SER A 575 -3.34 -18.25 -66.97
CA SER A 575 -4.71 -18.29 -67.49
C SER A 575 -4.92 -19.03 -68.82
N LEU A 576 -4.17 -18.70 -69.89
CA LEU A 576 -4.40 -19.26 -71.24
C LEU A 576 -4.49 -20.81 -71.26
N PRO A 577 -3.53 -21.54 -70.68
CA PRO A 577 -3.63 -22.99 -70.51
C PRO A 577 -4.96 -23.51 -69.97
N ASN A 578 -5.61 -22.81 -69.03
CA ASN A 578 -6.90 -23.22 -68.45
C ASN A 578 -8.05 -23.04 -69.44
N TYR A 579 -8.10 -21.94 -70.20
CA TYR A 579 -9.08 -21.74 -71.27
C TYR A 579 -8.96 -22.81 -72.36
N ILE A 580 -7.71 -23.14 -72.75
CA ILE A 580 -7.45 -24.20 -73.72
C ILE A 580 -7.80 -25.58 -73.14
N ALA A 581 -7.49 -25.83 -71.87
CA ALA A 581 -7.85 -27.07 -71.18
C ALA A 581 -9.37 -27.26 -71.08
N ALA A 582 -10.10 -26.22 -70.69
CA ALA A 582 -11.56 -26.22 -70.61
C ALA A 582 -12.25 -26.53 -71.95
N THR A 583 -11.63 -26.15 -73.07
CA THR A 583 -12.25 -26.24 -74.41
C THR A 583 -11.68 -27.34 -75.31
N SER A 584 -10.50 -27.90 -75.02
CA SER A 584 -9.86 -29.00 -75.78
C SER A 584 -9.54 -30.24 -74.95
N GLY A 585 -9.78 -30.22 -73.65
CA GLY A 585 -9.46 -31.33 -72.76
C GLY A 585 -7.97 -31.49 -72.46
N SER A 586 -7.11 -30.52 -72.79
CA SER A 586 -5.71 -30.50 -72.39
C SER A 586 -5.16 -29.08 -72.49
N THR A 587 -4.15 -28.74 -71.69
CA THR A 587 -3.38 -27.48 -71.83
C THR A 587 -2.61 -27.40 -73.15
N GLN A 588 -2.55 -28.50 -73.94
CA GLN A 588 -1.78 -28.63 -75.18
C GLN A 588 -0.27 -28.34 -75.02
N GLY A 589 0.24 -28.44 -73.79
CA GLY A 589 1.63 -28.11 -73.46
C GLY A 589 1.92 -26.60 -73.39
N ILE A 590 0.89 -25.75 -73.46
CA ILE A 590 1.02 -24.30 -73.25
C ILE A 590 1.28 -24.05 -71.76
N SER A 591 2.17 -23.11 -71.46
CA SER A 591 2.56 -22.74 -70.10
C SER A 591 2.78 -21.23 -69.93
N ASP A 592 2.25 -20.41 -70.83
CA ASP A 592 2.32 -18.94 -70.81
C ASP A 592 1.09 -18.34 -71.52
N ASP A 593 0.86 -17.02 -71.40
CA ASP A 593 -0.30 -16.31 -72.01
C ASP A 593 0.01 -15.66 -73.37
N SER A 594 1.00 -16.17 -74.10
CA SER A 594 1.36 -15.60 -75.40
C SER A 594 0.22 -15.77 -76.41
N GLY A 595 0.00 -14.75 -77.24
CA GLY A 595 -1.09 -14.73 -78.21
C GLY A 595 -1.08 -15.86 -79.26
N PRO A 596 -2.14 -15.97 -80.08
CA PRO A 596 -2.35 -17.09 -81.02
C PRO A 596 -1.25 -17.36 -82.04
N SER A 597 -0.43 -16.36 -82.36
CA SER A 597 0.73 -16.55 -83.23
C SER A 597 1.83 -17.40 -82.61
N SER A 598 1.94 -17.42 -81.27
CA SER A 598 2.91 -18.24 -80.54
C SER A 598 2.39 -19.66 -80.30
N HIS A 599 1.08 -19.80 -80.10
CA HIS A 599 0.43 -21.07 -79.78
C HIS A 599 -0.70 -21.45 -80.77
N PRO A 600 -0.43 -21.60 -82.08
CA PRO A 600 -1.46 -22.02 -83.03
C PRO A 600 -1.85 -23.49 -82.78
N LEU A 601 -3.12 -23.75 -82.52
CA LEU A 601 -3.63 -25.08 -82.19
C LEU A 601 -4.42 -25.69 -83.35
N ASN A 602 -4.13 -26.95 -83.68
CA ASN A 602 -4.89 -27.77 -84.62
C ASN A 602 -5.24 -29.10 -83.94
N VAL A 603 -6.11 -29.02 -82.95
CA VAL A 603 -6.50 -30.14 -82.08
C VAL A 603 -8.03 -30.18 -81.93
N PRO A 604 -8.62 -31.34 -81.58
CA PRO A 604 -10.03 -31.42 -81.25
C PRO A 604 -10.40 -30.40 -80.16
N ASN A 605 -11.54 -29.76 -80.32
CA ASN A 605 -12.09 -28.78 -79.37
C ASN A 605 -13.61 -28.77 -79.45
N ILE A 606 -14.25 -28.23 -78.41
CA ILE A 606 -15.70 -28.24 -78.28
C ILE A 606 -16.42 -27.49 -79.40
N TYR A 607 -15.79 -26.45 -79.96
CA TYR A 607 -16.37 -25.67 -81.05
C TYR A 607 -16.47 -26.48 -82.35
N GLN A 608 -15.48 -27.34 -82.63
CA GLN A 608 -15.56 -28.26 -83.76
C GLN A 608 -16.54 -29.42 -83.52
N GLN A 609 -16.67 -29.89 -82.28
CA GLN A 609 -17.64 -30.94 -81.94
C GLN A 609 -19.09 -30.44 -82.07
N LEU A 610 -19.32 -29.13 -81.95
CA LEU A 610 -20.63 -28.48 -82.10
C LEU A 610 -20.65 -27.51 -83.30
N PRO A 611 -20.57 -28.03 -84.54
CA PRO A 611 -20.38 -27.20 -85.72
C PRO A 611 -21.63 -26.38 -86.08
N GLY A 612 -21.43 -25.35 -86.89
CA GLY A 612 -22.51 -24.53 -87.47
C GLY A 612 -23.11 -23.53 -86.48
N GLY A 613 -22.30 -23.03 -85.55
CA GLY A 613 -22.74 -22.10 -84.50
C GLY A 613 -23.58 -22.74 -83.40
N GLN A 614 -23.49 -24.07 -83.25
CA GLN A 614 -24.09 -24.78 -82.10
C GLN A 614 -23.31 -24.56 -80.81
N SER A 615 -22.09 -24.03 -80.89
CA SER A 615 -21.39 -23.38 -79.79
C SER A 615 -21.22 -21.88 -80.06
N ARG A 616 -21.03 -21.09 -79.00
CA ARG A 616 -20.79 -19.65 -79.12
C ARG A 616 -19.99 -19.12 -77.92
N THR A 617 -18.93 -18.37 -78.14
CA THR A 617 -18.32 -17.54 -77.10
C THR A 617 -18.83 -16.11 -77.23
N LEU A 618 -19.32 -15.55 -76.12
CA LEU A 618 -19.63 -14.15 -75.96
C LEU A 618 -18.42 -13.51 -75.26
N MET A 619 -17.69 -12.66 -75.97
CA MET A 619 -16.55 -11.92 -75.44
C MET A 619 -16.94 -10.45 -75.22
N GLU A 620 -16.78 -9.93 -74.02
CA GLU A 620 -17.03 -8.50 -73.78
C GLU A 620 -15.91 -7.66 -74.40
N SER A 621 -16.26 -6.55 -75.06
CA SER A 621 -15.30 -5.59 -75.64
C SER A 621 -14.41 -6.10 -76.78
N ILE A 622 -14.66 -7.30 -77.32
CA ILE A 622 -13.98 -7.78 -78.54
C ILE A 622 -14.29 -6.82 -79.73
N PRO A 623 -13.27 -6.36 -80.49
CA PRO A 623 -13.50 -5.39 -81.56
C PRO A 623 -14.13 -6.01 -82.82
N SER A 624 -13.90 -7.30 -83.07
CA SER A 624 -14.49 -8.08 -84.16
C SER A 624 -14.33 -9.57 -83.84
N SER A 625 -15.22 -10.42 -84.34
CA SER A 625 -15.07 -11.88 -84.19
C SER A 625 -13.67 -12.39 -84.55
N CYS A 626 -13.13 -13.28 -83.72
CA CYS A 626 -11.83 -13.94 -83.86
C CYS A 626 -10.63 -13.01 -83.86
N TYR A 627 -10.72 -11.94 -83.06
CA TYR A 627 -9.65 -10.96 -82.96
C TYR A 627 -8.44 -11.56 -82.22
N LYS A 628 -7.26 -11.54 -82.86
CA LYS A 628 -6.08 -12.30 -82.43
C LYS A 628 -5.07 -11.49 -81.60
N SER A 629 -5.47 -10.37 -81.02
CA SER A 629 -4.58 -9.50 -80.25
C SER A 629 -5.34 -8.77 -79.17
N ASP A 630 -4.67 -8.30 -78.12
CA ASP A 630 -5.31 -7.47 -77.10
C ASP A 630 -5.86 -6.18 -77.74
N PHE A 631 -6.98 -5.68 -77.20
CA PHE A 631 -7.64 -4.48 -77.70
C PHE A 631 -8.07 -3.58 -76.54
N ASN A 632 -7.87 -2.26 -76.72
CA ASN A 632 -8.28 -1.16 -75.84
C ASN A 632 -8.04 -1.31 -74.33
N SER A 633 -7.14 -2.22 -73.91
CA SER A 633 -6.87 -2.65 -72.52
C SER A 633 -7.98 -3.45 -71.83
N LEU A 634 -9.16 -3.59 -72.43
CA LEU A 634 -10.28 -4.35 -71.86
C LEU A 634 -10.35 -5.77 -72.41
N TYR A 635 -10.16 -5.94 -73.71
CA TYR A 635 -10.14 -7.26 -74.34
C TYR A 635 -8.70 -7.79 -74.35
N VAL A 636 -8.52 -9.00 -73.81
CA VAL A 636 -7.29 -9.76 -73.91
C VAL A 636 -7.51 -11.02 -74.72
N VAL A 637 -6.52 -11.35 -75.55
CA VAL A 637 -6.66 -12.49 -76.44
C VAL A 637 -6.44 -13.83 -75.74
N HIS A 638 -5.72 -13.89 -74.60
CA HIS A 638 -5.51 -15.16 -73.89
C HIS A 638 -6.80 -15.79 -73.35
N ASP A 639 -7.81 -14.97 -73.05
CA ASP A 639 -9.12 -15.44 -72.56
C ASP A 639 -10.05 -15.89 -73.72
N ASN A 640 -9.59 -15.78 -74.98
CA ASN A 640 -10.34 -16.17 -76.17
C ASN A 640 -9.74 -17.45 -76.80
N PRO A 641 -10.19 -18.66 -76.42
CA PRO A 641 -9.62 -19.90 -76.93
C PRO A 641 -9.85 -20.08 -78.44
N GLU A 642 -10.95 -19.58 -79.03
CA GLU A 642 -11.20 -19.69 -80.48
C GLU A 642 -10.13 -19.00 -81.34
N ALA A 643 -9.53 -17.92 -80.83
CA ALA A 643 -8.48 -17.22 -81.54
C ALA A 643 -7.24 -18.11 -81.80
N TYR A 644 -7.02 -19.14 -80.97
CA TYR A 644 -5.90 -20.09 -81.04
C TYR A 644 -6.17 -21.30 -81.96
N TYR A 645 -7.42 -21.69 -82.15
CA TYR A 645 -7.77 -22.86 -82.95
C TYR A 645 -7.74 -22.58 -84.46
N THR A 646 -6.60 -22.90 -85.09
CA THR A 646 -6.38 -22.76 -86.53
C THR A 646 -7.33 -23.61 -87.38
N ASN A 647 -7.86 -24.68 -86.81
CA ASN A 647 -8.78 -25.62 -87.47
C ASN A 647 -10.24 -25.17 -87.46
N LEU A 648 -10.58 -24.05 -86.82
CA LEU A 648 -11.85 -23.35 -87.04
C LEU A 648 -11.84 -22.53 -88.34
N GLY A 649 -10.67 -22.13 -88.83
CA GLY A 649 -10.51 -21.40 -90.09
C GLY A 649 -11.40 -20.15 -90.17
N THR A 650 -12.15 -20.01 -91.26
CA THR A 650 -13.10 -18.90 -91.46
C THR A 650 -14.39 -19.04 -90.66
N ASP A 651 -14.71 -20.25 -90.17
CA ASP A 651 -15.94 -20.50 -89.40
C ASP A 651 -15.87 -19.95 -87.98
N CYS A 652 -14.66 -19.59 -87.53
CA CYS A 652 -14.40 -19.00 -86.22
C CYS A 652 -15.43 -17.88 -85.88
N ALA A 653 -15.79 -17.04 -86.85
CA ALA A 653 -16.69 -15.91 -86.61
C ALA A 653 -18.14 -16.29 -86.25
N ASN A 654 -18.53 -17.54 -86.45
CA ASN A 654 -19.83 -18.05 -86.00
C ASN A 654 -19.83 -18.45 -84.51
N TYR A 655 -18.64 -18.70 -83.96
CA TYR A 655 -18.42 -19.14 -82.59
C TYR A 655 -18.07 -17.93 -81.72
N ASP A 656 -17.07 -17.13 -82.10
CA ASP A 656 -16.59 -16.00 -81.31
C ASP A 656 -17.31 -14.69 -81.68
N VAL A 657 -18.13 -14.16 -80.78
CA VAL A 657 -18.93 -12.96 -81.00
C VAL A 657 -18.88 -12.01 -79.80
N GLY A 658 -19.05 -10.71 -80.07
CA GLY A 658 -19.11 -9.70 -79.01
C GLY A 658 -20.43 -9.69 -78.25
N PHE A 659 -20.41 -9.14 -77.04
CA PHE A 659 -21.62 -8.92 -76.24
C PHE A 659 -22.69 -8.12 -77.01
N GLY A 660 -23.91 -8.64 -77.02
CA GLY A 660 -25.10 -7.95 -77.50
C GLY A 660 -25.85 -7.22 -76.37
N PRO A 661 -26.94 -6.50 -76.68
CA PRO A 661 -27.78 -5.82 -75.67
C PRO A 661 -28.47 -6.80 -74.70
N THR A 662 -28.58 -8.07 -75.10
CA THR A 662 -29.02 -9.20 -74.27
C THR A 662 -28.13 -10.40 -74.55
N PRO A 663 -27.88 -11.30 -73.57
CA PRO A 663 -27.09 -12.50 -73.80
C PRO A 663 -27.71 -13.39 -74.87
N ASP A 664 -26.89 -13.85 -75.82
CA ASP A 664 -27.33 -14.73 -76.91
C ASP A 664 -27.10 -16.20 -76.55
N LEU A 665 -28.19 -16.87 -76.14
CA LEU A 665 -28.20 -18.29 -75.78
C LEU A 665 -28.84 -19.16 -76.88
N SER A 666 -28.71 -18.76 -78.15
CA SER A 666 -29.23 -19.55 -79.29
C SER A 666 -28.41 -20.81 -79.59
N ALA A 667 -27.14 -20.84 -79.17
CA ALA A 667 -26.26 -22.00 -79.27
C ALA A 667 -26.59 -23.05 -78.18
N LYS A 668 -26.22 -24.32 -78.42
CA LYS A 668 -26.29 -25.39 -77.41
C LYS A 668 -25.25 -25.17 -76.32
N PHE A 669 -24.06 -24.71 -76.68
CA PHE A 669 -23.02 -24.37 -75.73
C PHE A 669 -22.67 -22.88 -75.84
N THR A 670 -22.78 -22.14 -74.76
CA THR A 670 -22.37 -20.73 -74.72
C THR A 670 -21.26 -20.53 -73.70
N PHE A 671 -20.13 -20.00 -74.11
CA PHE A 671 -19.03 -19.60 -73.23
C PHE A 671 -19.03 -18.09 -73.09
N ILE A 672 -18.97 -17.55 -71.89
CA ILE A 672 -19.11 -16.12 -71.63
C ILE A 672 -17.87 -15.67 -70.88
N VAL A 673 -17.17 -14.71 -71.46
CA VAL A 673 -15.91 -14.18 -70.95
C VAL A 673 -16.07 -12.66 -70.81
N PRO A 674 -16.17 -12.14 -69.57
CA PRO A 674 -16.18 -10.72 -69.30
C PRO A 674 -14.84 -10.08 -69.66
N ASN A 675 -14.82 -8.75 -69.81
CA ASN A 675 -13.57 -8.04 -70.10
C ASN A 675 -12.75 -7.84 -68.81
N ARG A 676 -11.53 -7.30 -68.96
CA ARG A 676 -10.60 -6.97 -67.86
C ARG A 676 -11.11 -6.08 -66.73
N CYS A 677 -12.30 -5.50 -66.88
CA CYS A 677 -12.94 -4.73 -65.81
C CYS A 677 -13.91 -5.54 -64.98
N HIS A 678 -14.43 -6.63 -65.54
CA HIS A 678 -15.51 -7.41 -64.95
C HIS A 678 -15.08 -8.84 -64.63
N ASP A 679 -14.00 -9.33 -65.25
CA ASP A 679 -13.43 -10.66 -65.07
C ASP A 679 -12.87 -10.90 -63.65
N MET A 680 -12.60 -9.82 -62.90
CA MET A 680 -11.94 -9.78 -61.60
C MET A 680 -10.42 -9.94 -61.63
N HIS A 681 -9.74 -10.07 -62.76
CA HIS A 681 -8.29 -10.31 -62.82
C HIS A 681 -7.47 -9.16 -62.20
N THR A 682 -7.63 -7.97 -62.79
CA THR A 682 -6.89 -6.75 -62.45
C THR A 682 -7.82 -5.55 -62.39
N ASN A 683 -7.41 -4.51 -61.65
CA ASN A 683 -8.15 -3.26 -61.60
C ASN A 683 -7.95 -2.46 -62.90
N SER A 684 -8.72 -2.79 -63.93
CA SER A 684 -8.55 -2.24 -65.29
C SER A 684 -9.56 -1.12 -65.62
N CYS A 685 -10.53 -0.85 -64.75
CA CYS A 685 -11.53 0.21 -64.92
C CYS A 685 -11.52 1.23 -63.77
N ALA A 686 -11.84 2.49 -64.09
CA ALA A 686 -11.96 3.53 -63.08
C ALA A 686 -13.22 3.37 -62.23
N GLY A 687 -13.08 3.39 -60.90
CA GLY A 687 -14.23 3.54 -59.99
C GLY A 687 -14.33 2.55 -58.83
N ASN A 688 -13.57 1.46 -58.84
CA ASN A 688 -13.52 0.52 -57.71
C ASN A 688 -12.13 -0.12 -57.60
N SER A 689 -11.51 -0.12 -56.43
CA SER A 689 -10.23 -0.82 -56.19
C SER A 689 -10.43 -2.29 -55.81
N ASP A 690 -11.67 -2.67 -55.47
CA ASP A 690 -12.06 -4.04 -55.17
C ASP A 690 -12.57 -4.72 -56.44
N VAL A 691 -11.66 -5.44 -57.08
CA VAL A 691 -11.90 -6.19 -58.32
C VAL A 691 -12.89 -7.33 -58.14
N VAL A 692 -12.98 -7.93 -56.94
CA VAL A 692 -13.98 -8.97 -56.63
C VAL A 692 -15.37 -8.36 -56.56
N LEU A 693 -15.52 -7.23 -55.87
CA LEU A 693 -16.80 -6.51 -55.82
C LEU A 693 -17.24 -6.01 -57.20
N GLN A 694 -16.30 -5.59 -58.03
CA GLN A 694 -16.59 -5.15 -59.38
C GLN A 694 -17.15 -6.29 -60.26
N GLY A 695 -16.53 -7.47 -60.23
CA GLY A 695 -17.05 -8.63 -60.95
C GLY A 695 -18.34 -9.18 -60.34
N ASP A 696 -18.52 -9.10 -59.01
CA ASP A 696 -19.77 -9.49 -58.34
C ASP A 696 -20.94 -8.62 -58.79
N GLN A 697 -20.71 -7.30 -58.92
CA GLN A 697 -21.70 -6.36 -59.45
C GLN A 697 -22.01 -6.60 -60.93
N PHE A 698 -21.00 -6.94 -61.74
CA PHE A 698 -21.22 -7.35 -63.12
C PHE A 698 -22.13 -8.59 -63.19
N LEU A 699 -21.80 -9.64 -62.42
CA LEU A 699 -22.63 -10.86 -62.36
C LEU A 699 -24.03 -10.57 -61.81
N GLN A 700 -24.17 -9.67 -60.84
CA GLN A 700 -25.46 -9.21 -60.32
C GLN A 700 -26.32 -8.54 -61.39
N GLY A 701 -25.71 -7.86 -62.36
CA GLY A 701 -26.41 -7.29 -63.51
C GLY A 701 -26.66 -8.28 -64.65
N TYR A 702 -25.77 -9.27 -64.83
CA TYR A 702 -25.76 -10.12 -66.03
C TYR A 702 -26.45 -11.48 -65.83
N VAL A 703 -26.21 -12.17 -64.71
CA VAL A 703 -26.82 -13.48 -64.43
C VAL A 703 -28.35 -13.41 -64.44
N PRO A 704 -29.03 -12.39 -63.86
CA PRO A 704 -30.48 -12.28 -63.96
C PRO A 704 -31.00 -12.21 -65.40
N GLN A 705 -30.22 -11.67 -66.35
CA GLN A 705 -30.59 -11.65 -67.76
C GLN A 705 -30.54 -13.06 -68.37
N LEU A 706 -29.56 -13.88 -67.99
CA LEU A 706 -29.48 -15.31 -68.36
C LEU A 706 -30.68 -16.08 -67.79
N LEU A 707 -31.01 -15.85 -66.52
CA LEU A 707 -32.15 -16.49 -65.86
C LEU A 707 -33.49 -16.06 -66.48
N ALA A 708 -33.58 -14.85 -67.02
CA ALA A 708 -34.79 -14.34 -67.67
C ALA A 708 -35.02 -14.91 -69.08
N THR A 709 -34.05 -15.64 -69.65
CA THR A 709 -34.21 -16.21 -70.99
C THR A 709 -35.29 -17.30 -71.04
N PRO A 710 -36.04 -17.43 -72.15
CA PRO A 710 -37.02 -18.50 -72.32
C PRO A 710 -36.42 -19.91 -72.14
N GLN A 711 -35.15 -20.10 -72.53
CA GLN A 711 -34.44 -21.36 -72.43
C GLN A 711 -34.18 -21.76 -70.97
N TYR A 712 -33.77 -20.82 -70.11
CA TYR A 712 -33.60 -21.09 -68.68
C TYR A 712 -34.96 -21.28 -68.00
N GLN A 713 -35.93 -20.41 -68.28
CA GLN A 713 -37.29 -20.52 -67.72
C GLN A 713 -38.00 -21.82 -68.14
N ALA A 714 -37.68 -22.36 -69.31
CA ALA A 714 -38.16 -23.67 -69.72
C ALA A 714 -37.56 -24.80 -68.90
N GLY A 715 -36.43 -24.63 -68.22
CA GLY A 715 -35.72 -25.72 -67.56
C GLY A 715 -34.72 -26.45 -68.45
N ASN A 716 -34.30 -25.84 -69.57
CA ASN A 716 -33.42 -26.47 -70.55
C ASN A 716 -31.96 -25.99 -70.46
N THR A 717 -31.65 -25.04 -69.57
CA THR A 717 -30.34 -24.36 -69.56
C THR A 717 -29.63 -24.54 -68.24
N LEU A 718 -28.45 -25.17 -68.27
CA LEU A 718 -27.49 -25.18 -67.16
C LEU A 718 -26.55 -23.99 -67.32
N ILE A 719 -26.37 -23.20 -66.26
CA ILE A 719 -25.37 -22.13 -66.22
C ILE A 719 -24.32 -22.51 -65.18
N ILE A 720 -23.04 -22.45 -65.53
CA ILE A 720 -21.91 -22.68 -64.63
C ILE A 720 -21.10 -21.38 -64.58
N VAL A 721 -20.96 -20.79 -63.40
CA VAL A 721 -20.06 -19.65 -63.17
C VAL A 721 -18.82 -20.17 -62.45
N THR A 722 -17.65 -20.00 -63.03
CA THR A 722 -16.38 -20.47 -62.43
C THR A 722 -15.22 -19.54 -62.79
N TRP A 723 -14.03 -19.86 -62.30
CA TRP A 723 -12.80 -19.11 -62.56
C TRP A 723 -11.83 -19.99 -63.34
N ASP A 724 -10.91 -19.38 -64.08
CA ASP A 724 -9.88 -20.07 -64.85
C ASP A 724 -8.75 -20.61 -63.94
N GLU A 725 -8.34 -19.85 -62.94
CA GLU A 725 -7.34 -20.24 -61.94
C GLU A 725 -7.47 -19.40 -60.66
N ASP A 726 -6.68 -19.73 -59.65
CA ASP A 726 -6.65 -19.02 -58.37
C ASP A 726 -5.62 -17.87 -58.32
N ASP A 727 -5.10 -17.53 -57.14
CA ASP A 727 -4.12 -16.47 -56.93
C ASP A 727 -2.66 -16.90 -57.17
N GLY A 728 -2.43 -17.90 -58.04
CA GLY A 728 -1.11 -18.47 -58.33
C GLY A 728 -0.70 -19.57 -57.36
N SER A 729 -1.63 -20.09 -56.57
CA SER A 729 -1.38 -21.13 -55.58
C SER A 729 -1.22 -22.49 -56.24
N HIS A 730 -0.45 -23.38 -55.61
CA HIS A 730 -0.26 -24.74 -56.11
C HIS A 730 -1.53 -25.60 -56.02
N SER A 731 -2.47 -25.25 -55.14
CA SER A 731 -3.76 -25.97 -55.07
C SER A 731 -4.68 -25.62 -56.22
N ASN A 732 -4.48 -24.48 -56.88
CA ASN A 732 -5.36 -23.94 -57.91
C ASN A 732 -6.86 -24.06 -57.56
N HIS A 733 -7.22 -23.79 -56.29
CA HIS A 733 -8.57 -24.07 -55.78
C HIS A 733 -9.50 -22.90 -56.10
N ILE A 734 -10.49 -23.14 -56.95
CA ILE A 734 -11.34 -22.10 -57.55
C ILE A 734 -12.82 -22.30 -57.23
N PRO A 735 -13.66 -21.27 -57.29
CA PRO A 735 -15.10 -21.41 -57.11
C PRO A 735 -15.77 -21.97 -58.36
N ALA A 736 -16.83 -22.76 -58.17
CA ALA A 736 -17.78 -23.09 -59.25
C ALA A 736 -19.21 -23.11 -58.71
N ILE A 737 -20.08 -22.35 -59.36
CA ILE A 737 -21.50 -22.23 -59.03
C ILE A 737 -22.32 -22.78 -60.20
N LEU A 738 -23.14 -23.79 -59.94
CA LEU A 738 -24.02 -24.42 -60.92
C LEU A 738 -25.44 -23.96 -60.70
N ILE A 739 -26.02 -23.32 -61.71
CA ILE A 739 -27.34 -22.73 -61.68
C ILE A 739 -28.22 -23.48 -62.69
N TYR A 740 -29.18 -24.22 -62.16
CA TYR A 740 -30.14 -24.97 -62.96
C TYR A 740 -31.45 -25.08 -62.17
N PRO A 741 -32.64 -25.06 -62.80
CA PRO A 741 -33.91 -24.96 -62.08
C PRO A 741 -34.21 -26.08 -61.07
N THR A 742 -33.57 -27.25 -61.21
CA THR A 742 -33.72 -28.36 -60.24
C THR A 742 -32.66 -28.35 -59.13
N ILE A 743 -31.60 -27.53 -59.25
CA ILE A 743 -30.59 -27.38 -58.21
C ILE A 743 -31.04 -26.32 -57.22
N SER A 744 -31.06 -26.65 -55.93
CA SER A 744 -31.34 -25.71 -54.85
C SER A 744 -30.57 -26.07 -53.60
N HIS A 745 -29.82 -25.10 -53.06
CA HIS A 745 -29.05 -25.21 -51.81
C HIS A 745 -28.13 -26.45 -51.76
N LEU A 746 -27.51 -26.81 -52.88
CA LEU A 746 -26.71 -28.03 -53.01
C LEU A 746 -25.23 -27.68 -53.01
N SER A 747 -24.43 -28.36 -52.20
CA SER A 747 -22.97 -28.29 -52.29
C SER A 747 -22.38 -29.67 -52.49
N SER A 748 -21.30 -29.74 -53.27
CA SER A 748 -20.58 -30.98 -53.51
C SER A 748 -19.09 -30.79 -53.27
N ALA A 749 -18.52 -31.66 -52.44
CA ALA A 749 -17.09 -31.74 -52.19
C ALA A 749 -16.37 -32.74 -53.13
N VAL A 750 -17.07 -33.30 -54.11
CA VAL A 750 -16.45 -34.12 -55.16
C VAL A 750 -15.43 -33.25 -55.90
N SER A 751 -14.27 -33.84 -56.20
CA SER A 751 -13.19 -33.14 -56.90
C SER A 751 -13.55 -32.96 -58.38
N PHE A 752 -13.56 -31.70 -58.81
CA PHE A 752 -13.85 -31.30 -60.18
C PHE A 752 -12.73 -30.42 -60.72
N THR A 753 -12.61 -30.39 -62.04
CA THR A 753 -11.72 -29.46 -62.76
C THR A 753 -12.43 -28.94 -64.01
N HIS A 754 -11.80 -28.09 -64.83
CA HIS A 754 -12.44 -27.65 -66.09
C HIS A 754 -12.74 -28.82 -67.03
N TYR A 755 -11.98 -29.91 -66.97
CA TYR A 755 -12.32 -31.14 -67.70
C TYR A 755 -13.65 -31.76 -67.26
N SER A 756 -14.06 -31.59 -66.01
CA SER A 756 -15.38 -32.04 -65.54
C SER A 756 -16.51 -31.26 -66.21
N MET A 757 -16.31 -29.96 -66.44
CA MET A 757 -17.27 -29.14 -67.17
C MET A 757 -17.35 -29.58 -68.63
N LEU A 758 -16.19 -29.73 -69.29
CA LEU A 758 -16.12 -30.18 -70.68
C LEU A 758 -16.80 -31.55 -70.86
N LYS A 759 -16.50 -32.50 -69.96
CA LYS A 759 -17.16 -33.82 -69.93
C LYS A 759 -18.68 -33.69 -69.92
N ASP A 760 -19.22 -32.83 -69.06
CA ASP A 760 -20.67 -32.68 -68.96
C ASP A 760 -21.29 -32.08 -70.24
N VAL A 761 -20.60 -31.15 -70.90
CA VAL A 761 -21.04 -30.65 -72.22
C VAL A 761 -21.05 -31.76 -73.26
N GLU A 762 -19.98 -32.56 -73.31
CA GLU A 762 -19.83 -33.63 -74.28
C GLU A 762 -20.85 -34.75 -74.06
N ASP A 763 -21.04 -35.17 -72.81
CA ASP A 763 -22.00 -36.20 -72.39
C ASP A 763 -23.45 -35.77 -72.66
N ILE A 764 -23.80 -34.52 -72.37
CA ILE A 764 -25.17 -34.01 -72.55
C ILE A 764 -25.51 -33.88 -74.04
N PHE A 765 -24.57 -33.40 -74.86
CA PHE A 765 -24.81 -33.24 -76.30
C PHE A 765 -24.46 -34.48 -77.13
N GLY A 766 -24.02 -35.55 -76.49
CA GLY A 766 -23.74 -36.85 -77.12
C GLY A 766 -22.58 -36.79 -78.11
N VAL A 767 -21.59 -35.94 -77.85
CA VAL A 767 -20.34 -35.86 -78.63
C VAL A 767 -19.21 -36.60 -77.91
N PRO A 768 -18.17 -37.10 -78.61
CA PRO A 768 -17.15 -37.93 -77.98
C PRO A 768 -16.28 -37.15 -77.01
N GLU A 769 -16.07 -37.64 -75.79
CA GLU A 769 -15.23 -36.98 -74.78
C GLU A 769 -13.77 -36.81 -75.24
N ILE A 770 -13.20 -35.59 -75.16
CA ILE A 770 -11.81 -35.30 -75.59
C ILE A 770 -10.86 -35.03 -74.43
N GLY A 771 -9.62 -35.52 -74.57
CA GLY A 771 -8.55 -35.28 -73.60
C GLY A 771 -8.90 -35.75 -72.19
N GLY A 772 -8.63 -34.89 -71.19
CA GLY A 772 -8.87 -35.12 -69.78
C GLY A 772 -10.34 -35.33 -69.41
N ALA A 773 -11.29 -34.88 -70.25
CA ALA A 773 -12.72 -35.10 -70.04
C ALA A 773 -13.06 -36.58 -69.92
N GLN A 774 -12.38 -37.45 -70.68
CA GLN A 774 -12.57 -38.92 -70.66
C GLN A 774 -12.41 -39.57 -69.28
N SER A 775 -11.59 -38.95 -68.42
CA SER A 775 -11.29 -39.42 -67.07
C SER A 775 -11.85 -38.50 -65.98
N ALA A 776 -12.41 -37.37 -66.36
CA ALA A 776 -12.90 -36.39 -65.42
C ALA A 776 -14.18 -36.88 -64.72
N THR A 777 -14.38 -36.44 -63.49
CA THR A 777 -15.61 -36.74 -62.76
C THR A 777 -16.73 -35.85 -63.30
N SER A 778 -17.83 -36.43 -63.77
CA SER A 778 -19.01 -35.67 -64.22
C SER A 778 -19.66 -34.92 -63.07
N MET A 779 -19.97 -33.63 -63.27
CA MET A 779 -20.67 -32.83 -62.26
C MET A 779 -22.16 -33.20 -62.18
N ARG A 780 -22.74 -33.79 -63.24
CA ARG A 780 -24.16 -34.18 -63.28
C ARG A 780 -24.61 -35.05 -62.12
N SER A 781 -23.81 -36.06 -61.78
CA SER A 781 -24.15 -36.98 -60.68
C SER A 781 -24.18 -36.28 -59.32
N ALA A 782 -23.22 -35.39 -59.09
CA ALA A 782 -23.09 -34.66 -57.84
C ALA A 782 -24.15 -33.57 -57.67
N PHE A 783 -24.62 -33.00 -58.78
CA PHE A 783 -25.63 -31.94 -58.78
C PHE A 783 -27.03 -32.41 -59.20
N GLY A 784 -27.24 -33.71 -59.40
CA GLY A 784 -28.53 -34.27 -59.79
C GLY A 784 -29.07 -33.72 -61.12
N LEU A 785 -28.17 -33.42 -62.06
CA LEU A 785 -28.53 -32.93 -63.39
C LEU A 785 -29.02 -34.09 -64.28
N PRO A 786 -30.03 -33.85 -65.14
CA PRO A 786 -30.63 -34.87 -66.00
C PRO A 786 -29.64 -35.42 -67.04
#